data_AF-A0A7C7R3K9-F1
#
_entry.id   AF-A0A7C7R3K9-F1
#
_cell.length_a   1.000
_cell.length_b   1.000
_cell.length_c   1.000
_cell.angle_alpha   90.00
_cell.angle_beta   90.00
_cell.angle_gamma   90.00
#
_symmetry.space_group_name_H-M   'P 1'
#
loop_
_entity.id
_entity.type
_entity.pdbx_description
1 polymer ?
#
loop_
_entity_poly.entity_id
_entity_poly.type
_entity_poly.pdbx_seq_one_letter_code
_entity_poly.pdbx_strand_id
1 'polypeptide(L)'
;ADFDGDQMAVHLPLSLEAQVEAHTLLMSIHNIFGPANGRPIISPSQDVVMGCYYLTCELPNRKGQGMVFASPAEVELAYSLGIVDTHATIKVRLAPGRRVKGQPDLPPGAVVETTVGRVLFNEMLPPGMPYYNTPLRSGELSEVISDCYEILGRRATIELLDEMNRTGFRCATLSGLSFATDDLITPKEKEKIIAEAERKVLRIHKLYQRGIITEGERYNQILDAWTHAREEITSRMMHALHTDYRKPGYVNPIYLMAHSGARGGVEQIRQLSGMRGLMAKPSGKIIETPIKANFREGLSVLEYFSSTHGARKGLADTALKTADSGYLTRKLADVAQNVVITMHDCGTTQGLTKGVIYRGEKVEVSLAESIRGRVSRANIVNPVTDEVIVRENELITGDIARRIEEMGLEKIQVRSAMTCEAPLGVCALCYGMDLSTGQLVEEGLAVGIIAAQSIGEPGTQLTMRTFHIGGTAARAVEESEIKAKRAGTARFTRLKVVRNDAGQNVVLTRNGEISLLDPKGRELEKCEVPAGAHLMIEDGQQVEAGTVLCQWDPHSIPILAEVGGKVRYEDIIEGETVRLEKDAAGTIRRFVMEHKGDLHPQIILEDANGKILDFYYLPEKAHIEVEEGKQVSAGTLLAKTPREVSGTQDITGGLPRVTEIFEARRPKDPAVIAEIDGTVEILGEKRRGRRTIIVRSESGIEREHLVSHGKHLRVHTGDFVRAGEALVDGPLVPHDILRISGEEAVQQYLVREIQNVYRSQRVDINDKHIEIIVAQMLRKVRVESGGDTGLLEGSVMDKFEFRKKNEELARCLKITQPGDTRFQEGDIVPREVFEQENAEVEAEGGQPAEAVKPSPATASTQLLGITKAAVQSSSFISAASFQETTKVLTEAALAGKVDRLVGLKENVILGHLIPAGTGFKRYQDSEVRFRPEALRDIPAAPEPAAEQSFALLENAPRPSRSSPPSEPAGPATSEGPPGTPEPLPPTE
;
A
#
# COMPACT_ATOMS: atom_id res chain seq x y z
N ALA A 1 21.40 7.58 5.98
CA ALA A 1 22.12 8.43 6.95
C ALA A 1 22.45 9.70 6.21
N ASP A 2 22.08 10.83 6.78
CA ASP A 2 22.42 12.13 6.22
C ASP A 2 23.73 12.62 6.88
N PHE A 3 24.53 13.38 6.15
CA PHE A 3 25.82 13.87 6.64
C PHE A 3 25.68 15.24 7.32
N ASP A 4 24.62 15.43 8.11
CA ASP A 4 24.30 16.67 8.83
C ASP A 4 24.58 16.61 10.34
N GLY A 5 25.16 15.49 10.82
CA GLY A 5 25.54 15.28 12.22
C GLY A 5 25.08 13.94 12.80
N ASP A 6 24.44 13.08 12.00
CA ASP A 6 24.06 11.72 12.38
C ASP A 6 25.25 10.93 12.95
N GLN A 7 24.98 10.14 13.99
CA GLN A 7 25.97 9.29 14.65
C GLN A 7 25.73 7.82 14.30
N MET A 8 26.80 7.06 14.06
CA MET A 8 26.74 5.61 13.87
C MET A 8 27.43 4.91 15.04
N ALA A 9 26.75 3.93 15.64
CA ALA A 9 27.33 3.07 16.66
C ALA A 9 28.13 1.93 16.01
N VAL A 10 29.25 1.55 16.62
CA VAL A 10 30.11 0.46 16.16
C VAL A 10 30.17 -0.61 17.24
N HIS A 11 29.90 -1.86 16.85
CA HIS A 11 29.96 -3.02 17.72
C HIS A 11 31.02 -4.00 17.21
N LEU A 12 31.81 -4.59 18.11
CA LEU A 12 32.86 -5.54 17.76
C LEU A 12 32.39 -6.98 18.07
N PRO A 13 32.22 -7.85 17.07
CA PRO A 13 31.91 -9.26 17.31
C PRO A 13 33.14 -9.96 17.91
N LEU A 14 32.99 -10.50 19.13
CA LEU A 14 34.09 -11.10 19.88
C LEU A 14 34.26 -12.60 19.62
N SER A 15 33.16 -13.37 19.60
CA SER A 15 33.23 -14.81 19.38
C SER A 15 33.48 -15.17 17.91
N LEU A 16 34.07 -16.34 17.66
CA LEU A 16 34.32 -16.83 16.30
C LEU A 16 33.00 -17.00 15.54
N GLU A 17 31.97 -17.53 16.21
CA GLU A 17 30.64 -17.72 15.65
C GLU A 17 30.03 -16.38 15.21
N ALA A 18 30.12 -15.34 16.05
CA ALA A 18 29.60 -14.01 15.72
C ALA A 18 30.39 -13.35 14.58
N GLN A 19 31.71 -13.58 14.50
CA GLN A 19 32.53 -13.09 13.39
C GLN A 19 32.13 -13.76 12.07
N VAL A 20 31.96 -15.08 12.08
CA VAL A 20 31.52 -15.85 10.90
C VAL A 20 30.11 -15.44 10.48
N GLU A 21 29.19 -15.28 11.42
CA GLU A 21 27.83 -14.79 11.16
C GLU A 21 27.84 -13.39 10.55
N ALA A 22 28.62 -12.46 11.13
CA ALA A 22 28.74 -11.10 10.62
C ALA A 22 29.31 -11.07 9.20
N HIS A 23 30.33 -11.89 8.91
CA HIS A 23 30.94 -11.96 7.59
C HIS A 23 30.02 -12.60 6.55
N THR A 24 29.26 -13.63 6.95
CA THR A 24 28.45 -14.44 6.02
C THR A 24 27.06 -13.86 5.78
N LEU A 25 26.45 -13.22 6.78
CA LEU A 25 25.06 -12.74 6.72
C LEU A 25 24.95 -11.21 6.76
N LEU A 26 25.75 -10.52 7.59
CA LEU A 26 25.56 -9.08 7.86
C LEU A 26 26.36 -8.16 6.94
N MET A 27 27.33 -8.69 6.18
CA MET A 27 28.17 -7.88 5.31
C MET A 27 27.33 -7.15 4.23
N SER A 28 27.67 -5.90 3.93
CA SER A 28 26.92 -5.07 2.96
C SER A 28 26.82 -5.70 1.57
N ILE A 29 27.87 -6.44 1.14
CA ILE A 29 27.91 -7.15 -0.15
C ILE A 29 26.85 -8.26 -0.27
N HIS A 30 26.29 -8.72 0.85
CA HIS A 30 25.24 -9.74 0.87
C HIS A 30 23.83 -9.12 0.88
N ASN A 31 23.71 -7.83 1.25
CA ASN A 31 22.46 -7.15 1.52
C ASN A 31 22.21 -6.02 0.51
N ILE A 32 22.20 -6.36 -0.79
CA ILE A 32 22.04 -5.40 -1.89
C ILE A 32 20.57 -5.06 -2.16
N PHE A 33 19.68 -6.04 -2.01
CA PHE A 33 18.26 -5.93 -2.32
C PHE A 33 17.41 -5.78 -1.06
N GLY A 34 16.32 -5.04 -1.19
CA GLY A 34 15.40 -4.81 -0.10
C GLY A 34 14.51 -6.00 0.18
N PRO A 35 14.37 -6.43 1.44
CA PRO A 35 13.50 -7.55 1.78
C PRO A 35 12.01 -7.23 1.56
N ALA A 36 11.63 -5.96 1.50
CA ALA A 36 10.24 -5.53 1.33
C ALA A 36 9.69 -5.80 -0.09
N ASN A 37 10.50 -5.59 -1.13
CA ASN A 37 10.06 -5.58 -2.53
C ASN A 37 11.06 -6.22 -3.52
N GLY A 38 12.26 -6.60 -3.08
CA GLY A 38 13.30 -7.19 -3.94
C GLY A 38 13.92 -6.21 -4.92
N ARG A 39 13.74 -4.89 -4.73
CA ARG A 39 14.45 -3.88 -5.51
C ARG A 39 15.82 -3.57 -4.88
N PRO A 40 16.84 -3.17 -5.67
CA PRO A 40 18.13 -2.77 -5.12
C PRO A 40 17.96 -1.62 -4.12
N ILE A 41 18.37 -1.81 -2.86
CA ILE A 41 18.51 -0.73 -1.88
C ILE A 41 19.78 0.05 -2.18
N ILE A 42 20.86 -0.68 -2.48
CA ILE A 42 22.13 -0.10 -2.89
C ILE A 42 22.00 0.31 -4.35
N SER A 43 21.54 1.54 -4.55
CA SER A 43 21.42 2.17 -5.86
C SER A 43 22.17 3.51 -5.85
N PRO A 44 22.66 3.97 -7.02
CA PRO A 44 23.16 5.32 -7.18
C PRO A 44 22.16 6.33 -6.64
N SER A 45 22.64 7.27 -5.85
CA SER A 45 21.82 8.34 -5.30
C SER A 45 22.39 9.70 -5.67
N GLN A 46 21.51 10.71 -5.73
CA GLN A 46 21.85 12.12 -5.89
C GLN A 46 22.89 12.36 -7.01
N ASP A 47 24.12 12.74 -6.65
CA ASP A 47 25.17 13.19 -7.57
C ASP A 47 25.60 12.10 -8.55
N VAL A 48 25.60 10.83 -8.13
CA VAL A 48 25.94 9.70 -9.00
C VAL A 48 24.90 9.55 -10.11
N VAL A 49 23.60 9.64 -9.75
CA VAL A 49 22.49 9.64 -10.72
C VAL A 49 22.61 10.83 -11.66
N MET A 50 22.91 12.02 -11.11
CA MET A 50 23.10 13.24 -11.88
C MET A 50 24.20 13.07 -12.94
N GLY A 51 25.36 12.52 -12.54
CA GLY A 51 26.49 12.27 -13.42
C GLY A 51 26.21 11.22 -14.51
N CYS A 52 25.57 10.11 -14.16
CA CYS A 52 25.17 9.07 -15.13
C CYS A 52 24.11 9.58 -16.11
N TYR A 53 23.13 10.36 -15.63
CA TYR A 53 22.12 10.96 -16.48
C TYR A 53 22.74 12.01 -17.42
N TYR A 54 23.62 12.87 -16.90
CA TYR A 54 24.36 13.82 -17.72
C TYR A 54 25.12 13.08 -18.82
N LEU A 55 25.90 12.04 -18.47
CA LEU A 55 26.63 11.25 -19.45
C LEU A 55 25.73 10.67 -20.55
N THR A 56 24.53 10.21 -20.22
CA THR A 56 23.64 9.50 -21.17
C THR A 56 22.61 10.36 -21.89
N CYS A 57 22.54 11.65 -21.57
CA CYS A 57 21.61 12.57 -22.21
C CYS A 57 22.06 12.92 -23.65
N GLU A 58 21.09 13.36 -24.44
CA GLU A 58 21.30 13.79 -25.82
C GLU A 58 21.06 15.29 -25.94
N LEU A 59 21.90 15.96 -26.74
CA LEU A 59 21.75 17.38 -27.04
C LEU A 59 21.84 17.61 -28.56
N PRO A 60 21.01 18.50 -29.12
CA PRO A 60 21.09 18.85 -30.52
C PRO A 60 22.35 19.67 -30.83
N ASN A 61 22.84 19.58 -32.08
CA ASN A 61 23.90 20.42 -32.64
C ASN A 61 25.24 20.32 -31.89
N ARG A 62 25.72 19.10 -31.65
CA ARG A 62 27.01 18.84 -30.98
C ARG A 62 28.10 18.43 -31.96
N LYS A 63 29.35 18.64 -31.55
CA LYS A 63 30.53 18.30 -32.37
C LYS A 63 30.58 16.79 -32.59
N GLY A 64 30.67 16.37 -33.84
CA GLY A 64 30.67 14.95 -34.22
C GLY A 64 29.30 14.33 -34.46
N GLN A 65 28.22 15.15 -34.48
CA GLN A 65 26.88 14.67 -34.80
C GLN A 65 26.82 14.01 -36.20
N GLY A 66 26.25 12.82 -36.26
CA GLY A 66 26.08 12.03 -37.47
C GLY A 66 27.32 11.25 -37.92
N MET A 67 28.44 11.32 -37.20
CA MET A 67 29.63 10.52 -37.48
C MET A 67 29.35 9.03 -37.27
N VAL A 68 30.02 8.20 -38.09
CA VAL A 68 29.88 6.74 -38.06
C VAL A 68 31.19 6.12 -37.59
N PHE A 69 31.10 5.22 -36.62
CA PHE A 69 32.25 4.56 -35.98
C PHE A 69 32.15 3.03 -36.13
N ALA A 70 33.30 2.41 -36.34
CA ALA A 70 33.45 0.97 -36.58
C ALA A 70 33.44 0.15 -35.28
N SER A 71 33.82 0.76 -34.13
CA SER A 71 33.83 0.13 -32.81
C SER A 71 33.69 1.16 -31.66
N PRO A 72 33.29 0.73 -30.45
CA PRO A 72 33.30 1.56 -29.25
C PRO A 72 34.68 2.16 -28.90
N ALA A 73 35.75 1.40 -29.11
CA ALA A 73 37.12 1.87 -28.86
C ALA A 73 37.51 3.05 -29.77
N GLU A 74 37.01 3.09 -31.01
CA GLU A 74 37.20 4.23 -31.91
C GLU A 74 36.47 5.48 -31.42
N VAL A 75 35.28 5.30 -30.83
CA VAL A 75 34.52 6.39 -30.19
C VAL A 75 35.29 6.95 -29.00
N GLU A 76 35.85 6.09 -28.14
CA GLU A 76 36.65 6.51 -26.99
C GLU A 76 37.89 7.30 -27.43
N LEU A 77 38.59 6.82 -28.45
CA LEU A 77 39.74 7.53 -29.03
C LEU A 77 39.31 8.90 -29.57
N ALA A 78 38.24 8.97 -30.36
CA ALA A 78 37.72 10.22 -30.91
C ALA A 78 37.29 11.20 -29.80
N TYR A 79 36.73 10.70 -28.71
CA TYR A 79 36.35 11.48 -27.54
C TYR A 79 37.58 12.02 -26.80
N SER A 80 38.60 11.18 -26.58
CA SER A 80 39.87 11.57 -25.94
C SER A 80 40.63 12.64 -26.72
N LEU A 81 40.54 12.62 -28.06
CA LEU A 81 41.12 13.62 -28.96
C LEU A 81 40.26 14.89 -29.08
N GLY A 82 39.08 14.92 -28.44
CA GLY A 82 38.14 16.04 -28.49
C GLY A 82 37.53 16.26 -29.88
N ILE A 83 37.51 15.22 -30.73
CA ILE A 83 36.90 15.27 -32.08
C ILE A 83 35.37 15.21 -31.97
N VAL A 84 34.86 14.41 -31.03
CA VAL A 84 33.43 14.27 -30.73
C VAL A 84 33.11 14.73 -29.31
N ASP A 85 31.86 15.15 -29.12
CA ASP A 85 31.33 15.62 -27.85
C ASP A 85 30.51 14.55 -27.12
N THR A 86 30.41 14.62 -25.80
CA THR A 86 29.74 13.61 -24.96
C THR A 86 28.28 13.34 -25.38
N HIS A 87 27.54 14.41 -25.66
CA HIS A 87 26.10 14.33 -25.98
C HIS A 87 25.81 14.27 -27.49
N ALA A 88 26.85 14.13 -28.33
CA ALA A 88 26.68 14.07 -29.77
C ALA A 88 26.04 12.74 -30.19
N THR A 89 25.03 12.82 -31.05
CA THR A 89 24.41 11.64 -31.67
C THR A 89 25.31 11.08 -32.76
N ILE A 90 25.70 9.83 -32.60
CA ILE A 90 26.64 9.11 -33.47
C ILE A 90 26.03 7.76 -33.88
N LYS A 91 26.59 7.16 -34.92
CA LYS A 91 26.25 5.80 -35.35
C LYS A 91 27.42 4.88 -35.05
N VAL A 92 27.22 3.88 -34.21
CA VAL A 92 28.29 2.93 -33.85
C VAL A 92 27.87 1.51 -34.20
N ARG A 93 28.81 0.74 -34.74
CA ARG A 93 28.63 -0.70 -34.93
C ARG A 93 28.84 -1.43 -33.60
N LEU A 94 27.82 -2.16 -33.15
CA LEU A 94 27.91 -2.95 -31.92
C LEU A 94 28.67 -4.26 -32.15
N ALA A 95 29.28 -4.79 -31.08
CA ALA A 95 29.94 -6.09 -31.11
C ALA A 95 28.94 -7.23 -31.46
N PRO A 96 29.37 -8.29 -32.17
CA PRO A 96 28.51 -9.41 -32.52
C PRO A 96 27.86 -10.03 -31.27
N GLY A 97 26.53 -10.18 -31.26
CA GLY A 97 25.79 -10.82 -30.18
C GLY A 97 25.37 -9.91 -29.02
N ARG A 98 25.73 -8.62 -29.01
CA ARG A 98 25.26 -7.67 -27.99
C ARG A 98 23.84 -7.19 -28.32
N ARG A 99 22.87 -7.56 -27.48
CA ARG A 99 21.45 -7.16 -27.60
C ARG A 99 21.25 -5.72 -27.13
N VAL A 100 20.35 -4.97 -27.78
CA VAL A 100 19.91 -3.65 -27.29
C VAL A 100 18.64 -3.83 -26.47
N LYS A 101 18.63 -3.30 -25.24
CA LYS A 101 17.46 -3.41 -24.34
C LYS A 101 16.23 -2.75 -25.01
N GLY A 102 15.11 -3.48 -25.06
CA GLY A 102 13.84 -2.98 -25.60
C GLY A 102 13.72 -3.03 -27.13
N GLN A 103 14.72 -3.55 -27.85
CA GLN A 103 14.65 -3.79 -29.29
C GLN A 103 14.78 -5.29 -29.60
N PRO A 104 14.17 -5.79 -30.68
CA PRO A 104 14.36 -7.17 -31.13
C PRO A 104 15.83 -7.43 -31.47
N ASP A 105 16.23 -8.71 -31.45
CA ASP A 105 17.59 -9.15 -31.74
C ASP A 105 18.09 -8.56 -33.06
N LEU A 106 19.02 -7.62 -32.95
CA LEU A 106 19.64 -6.99 -34.10
C LEU A 106 20.62 -7.98 -34.77
N PRO A 107 20.73 -7.98 -36.11
CA PRO A 107 21.69 -8.82 -36.80
C PRO A 107 23.12 -8.51 -36.34
N PRO A 108 24.03 -9.51 -36.32
CA PRO A 108 25.42 -9.32 -35.92
C PRO A 108 26.08 -8.19 -36.73
N GLY A 109 26.61 -7.17 -36.07
CA GLY A 109 27.22 -6.01 -36.72
C GLY A 109 26.23 -4.92 -37.14
N ALA A 110 25.01 -4.90 -36.61
CA ALA A 110 24.09 -3.78 -36.78
C ALA A 110 24.69 -2.45 -36.29
N VAL A 111 24.39 -1.39 -37.04
CA VAL A 111 24.75 -0.01 -36.68
C VAL A 111 23.60 0.60 -35.91
N VAL A 112 23.88 1.06 -34.70
CA VAL A 112 22.89 1.67 -33.80
C VAL A 112 23.18 3.16 -33.67
N GLU A 113 22.12 3.97 -33.72
CA GLU A 113 22.18 5.40 -33.41
C GLU A 113 22.14 5.59 -31.89
N THR A 114 23.18 6.22 -31.34
CA THR A 114 23.38 6.38 -29.90
C THR A 114 24.18 7.66 -29.62
N THR A 115 24.54 7.93 -28.36
CA THR A 115 25.42 9.05 -28.00
C THR A 115 26.79 8.56 -27.55
N VAL A 116 27.82 9.39 -27.69
CA VAL A 116 29.18 9.10 -27.21
C VAL A 116 29.16 8.70 -25.73
N GLY A 117 28.43 9.45 -24.90
CA GLY A 117 28.33 9.16 -23.48
C GLY A 117 27.55 7.87 -23.16
N ARG A 118 26.54 7.48 -23.94
CA ARG A 118 25.91 6.15 -23.82
C ARG A 118 26.90 5.04 -24.16
N VAL A 119 27.77 5.22 -25.15
CA VAL A 119 28.84 4.24 -25.46
C VAL A 119 29.78 4.10 -24.25
N LEU A 120 30.28 5.22 -23.71
CA LEU A 120 31.16 5.20 -22.53
C LEU A 120 30.50 4.55 -21.31
N PHE A 121 29.22 4.81 -21.07
CA PHE A 121 28.47 4.14 -20.00
C PHE A 121 28.37 2.62 -20.25
N ASN A 122 28.13 2.19 -21.49
CA ASN A 122 27.99 0.78 -21.82
C ASN A 122 29.33 0.01 -21.82
N GLU A 123 30.48 0.69 -21.96
CA GLU A 123 31.81 0.06 -21.80
C GLU A 123 32.14 -0.24 -20.33
N MET A 124 31.56 0.51 -19.39
CA MET A 124 31.65 0.23 -17.96
C MET A 124 30.90 -1.06 -17.55
N LEU A 125 29.92 -1.49 -18.34
CA LEU A 125 29.08 -2.64 -18.00
C LEU A 125 29.88 -3.95 -18.13
N PRO A 126 29.65 -4.91 -17.22
CA PRO A 126 30.30 -6.21 -17.29
C PRO A 126 29.90 -6.98 -18.58
N PRO A 127 30.78 -7.84 -19.10
CA PRO A 127 30.52 -8.61 -20.31
C PRO A 127 29.28 -9.51 -20.13
N GLY A 128 28.42 -9.55 -21.15
CA GLY A 128 27.14 -10.27 -21.12
C GLY A 128 25.91 -9.39 -20.87
N MET A 129 26.11 -8.14 -20.44
CA MET A 129 25.01 -7.17 -20.29
C MET A 129 24.48 -6.64 -21.63
N PRO A 130 23.17 -6.35 -21.73
CA PRO A 130 22.60 -5.68 -22.90
C PRO A 130 23.13 -4.24 -23.04
N TYR A 131 22.97 -3.68 -24.23
CA TYR A 131 23.27 -2.28 -24.53
C TYR A 131 22.07 -1.40 -24.18
N TYR A 132 22.28 -0.41 -23.30
CA TYR A 132 21.27 0.54 -22.87
C TYR A 132 21.36 1.83 -23.70
N ASN A 133 20.32 2.10 -24.48
CA ASN A 133 20.29 3.25 -25.41
C ASN A 133 19.23 4.30 -25.04
N THR A 134 18.99 4.51 -23.74
CA THR A 134 18.06 5.50 -23.22
C THR A 134 18.78 6.43 -22.22
N PRO A 135 18.27 7.64 -21.98
CA PRO A 135 18.74 8.47 -20.86
C PRO A 135 18.48 7.75 -19.54
N LEU A 136 19.54 7.54 -18.74
CA LEU A 136 19.46 6.74 -17.52
C LEU A 136 19.11 7.62 -16.33
N ARG A 137 17.87 7.56 -15.86
CA ARG A 137 17.42 8.21 -14.62
C ARG A 137 17.59 7.22 -13.46
N SER A 138 17.28 7.66 -12.24
CA SER A 138 17.38 6.81 -11.04
C SER A 138 16.64 5.47 -11.18
N GLY A 139 15.47 5.46 -11.82
CA GLY A 139 14.70 4.24 -12.07
C GLY A 139 15.42 3.28 -13.02
N GLU A 140 15.83 3.77 -14.18
CA GLU A 140 16.53 2.98 -15.21
C GLU A 140 17.90 2.50 -14.71
N LEU A 141 18.61 3.28 -13.89
CA LEU A 141 19.86 2.81 -13.25
C LEU A 141 19.61 1.64 -12.29
N SER A 142 18.50 1.70 -11.53
CA SER A 142 18.10 0.60 -10.66
C SER A 142 17.74 -0.66 -11.46
N GLU A 143 17.13 -0.50 -12.64
CA GLU A 143 16.88 -1.61 -13.57
C GLU A 143 18.17 -2.22 -14.11
N VAL A 144 19.17 -1.40 -14.50
CA VAL A 144 20.49 -1.89 -14.94
C VAL A 144 21.15 -2.77 -13.88
N ILE A 145 21.03 -2.39 -12.60
CA ILE A 145 21.57 -3.16 -11.46
C ILE A 145 20.79 -4.46 -11.28
N SER A 146 19.45 -4.41 -11.36
CA SER A 146 18.60 -5.61 -11.28
C SER A 146 18.91 -6.59 -12.41
N ASP A 147 19.03 -6.11 -13.65
CA ASP A 147 19.38 -6.91 -14.83
C ASP A 147 20.77 -7.56 -14.64
N CYS A 148 21.75 -6.83 -14.09
CA CYS A 148 23.08 -7.37 -13.82
C CYS A 148 23.03 -8.54 -12.84
N TYR A 149 22.22 -8.41 -11.78
CA TYR A 149 22.08 -9.46 -10.79
C TYR A 149 21.37 -10.69 -11.35
N GLU A 150 20.33 -10.51 -12.15
CA GLU A 150 19.59 -11.63 -12.75
C GLU A 150 20.42 -12.36 -13.82
N ILE A 151 21.24 -11.65 -14.61
CA ILE A 151 22.00 -12.24 -15.72
C ILE A 151 23.36 -12.78 -15.27
N LEU A 152 24.11 -12.01 -14.47
CA LEU A 152 25.52 -12.28 -14.14
C LEU A 152 25.73 -12.60 -12.66
N GLY A 153 24.71 -12.39 -11.82
CA GLY A 153 24.77 -12.67 -10.39
C GLY A 153 25.46 -11.60 -9.55
N ARG A 154 25.67 -11.95 -8.29
CA ARG A 154 26.08 -11.02 -7.21
C ARG A 154 27.42 -10.34 -7.45
N ARG A 155 28.46 -11.10 -7.81
CA ARG A 155 29.84 -10.57 -7.92
C ARG A 155 29.96 -9.47 -8.97
N ALA A 156 29.43 -9.72 -10.18
CA ALA A 156 29.42 -8.75 -11.26
C ALA A 156 28.59 -7.51 -10.90
N THR A 157 27.52 -7.68 -10.13
CA THR A 157 26.68 -6.56 -9.65
C THR A 157 27.46 -5.64 -8.69
N ILE A 158 28.27 -6.20 -7.79
CA ILE A 158 29.08 -5.42 -6.85
C ILE A 158 30.14 -4.61 -7.60
N GLU A 159 30.86 -5.26 -8.53
CA GLU A 159 31.86 -4.60 -9.37
C GLU A 159 31.23 -3.46 -10.21
N LEU A 160 30.03 -3.71 -10.75
CA LEU A 160 29.25 -2.70 -11.47
C LEU A 160 28.87 -1.50 -10.57
N LEU A 161 28.44 -1.74 -9.32
CA LEU A 161 28.06 -0.68 -8.40
C LEU A 161 29.24 0.26 -8.10
N ASP A 162 30.43 -0.30 -7.86
CA ASP A 162 31.64 0.48 -7.60
C ASP A 162 32.07 1.30 -8.83
N GLU A 163 32.05 0.69 -10.02
CA GLU A 163 32.40 1.39 -11.26
C GLU A 163 31.36 2.47 -11.63
N MET A 164 30.07 2.19 -11.40
CA MET A 164 29.00 3.16 -11.59
C MET A 164 29.14 4.35 -10.64
N ASN A 165 29.53 4.10 -9.39
CA ASN A 165 29.80 5.13 -8.40
C ASN A 165 30.98 6.03 -8.84
N ARG A 166 32.11 5.43 -9.23
CA ARG A 166 33.30 6.15 -9.72
C ARG A 166 32.98 6.97 -10.97
N THR A 167 32.32 6.36 -11.95
CA THR A 167 31.96 7.00 -13.21
C THR A 167 30.96 8.12 -12.99
N GLY A 168 29.93 7.90 -12.17
CA GLY A 168 28.93 8.91 -11.82
C GLY A 168 29.55 10.13 -11.16
N PHE A 169 30.38 9.96 -10.12
CA PHE A 169 31.08 11.07 -9.47
C PHE A 169 32.04 11.81 -10.40
N ARG A 170 32.80 11.07 -11.22
CA ARG A 170 33.69 11.67 -12.21
C ARG A 170 32.91 12.53 -13.21
N CYS A 171 31.83 12.00 -13.77
CA CYS A 171 30.98 12.72 -14.71
C CYS A 171 30.28 13.91 -14.08
N ALA A 172 29.79 13.79 -12.84
CA ALA A 172 29.19 14.91 -12.10
C ALA A 172 30.19 16.04 -11.81
N THR A 173 31.46 15.68 -11.54
CA THR A 173 32.52 16.67 -11.36
C THR A 173 32.87 17.36 -12.69
N LEU A 174 33.02 16.57 -13.76
CA LEU A 174 33.37 17.09 -15.10
C LEU A 174 32.25 17.90 -15.74
N SER A 175 30.98 17.61 -15.41
CA SER A 175 29.85 18.36 -15.97
C SER A 175 29.82 19.81 -15.51
N GLY A 176 30.48 20.15 -14.39
CA GLY A 176 30.55 21.51 -13.86
C GLY A 176 29.16 22.11 -13.61
N LEU A 177 28.17 21.27 -13.30
CA LEU A 177 26.80 21.71 -13.05
C LEU A 177 26.79 22.55 -11.78
N SER A 178 26.21 23.74 -11.89
CA SER A 178 26.04 24.68 -10.79
C SER A 178 24.58 25.11 -10.72
N PHE A 179 24.18 25.75 -9.63
CA PHE A 179 22.82 26.26 -9.45
C PHE A 179 22.87 27.77 -9.23
N ALA A 180 22.25 28.52 -10.13
CA ALA A 180 22.13 29.96 -10.07
C ALA A 180 20.66 30.42 -10.21
N THR A 181 20.39 31.66 -9.80
CA THR A 181 19.07 32.29 -9.92
C THR A 181 18.58 32.42 -11.35
N ASP A 182 19.50 32.45 -12.32
CA ASP A 182 19.18 32.54 -13.75
C ASP A 182 18.78 31.19 -14.35
N ASP A 183 19.09 30.07 -13.71
CA ASP A 183 18.68 28.74 -14.16
C ASP A 183 17.17 28.50 -13.93
N LEU A 184 16.57 29.28 -13.02
CA LEU A 184 15.14 29.25 -12.69
C LEU A 184 14.32 30.02 -13.73
N ILE A 185 13.91 29.38 -14.82
CA ILE A 185 13.10 30.03 -15.85
C ILE A 185 11.63 30.10 -15.44
N THR A 186 11.13 31.33 -15.29
CA THR A 186 9.69 31.59 -15.18
C THR A 186 9.08 31.68 -16.58
N PRO A 187 8.00 30.93 -16.88
CA PRO A 187 7.35 31.01 -18.19
C PRO A 187 6.72 32.38 -18.42
N LYS A 188 6.90 32.97 -19.62
CA LYS A 188 6.39 34.31 -19.95
C LYS A 188 4.87 34.36 -19.96
N GLU A 189 4.24 33.23 -20.25
CA GLU A 189 2.79 33.05 -20.27
C GLU A 189 2.17 33.05 -18.87
N LYS A 190 2.97 32.97 -17.80
CA LYS A 190 2.50 32.92 -16.41
C LYS A 190 1.50 34.04 -16.10
N GLU A 191 1.85 35.29 -16.40
CA GLU A 191 0.99 36.44 -16.10
C GLU A 191 -0.35 36.35 -16.83
N LYS A 192 -0.34 35.85 -18.07
CA LYS A 192 -1.55 35.64 -18.87
C LYS A 192 -2.44 34.57 -18.25
N ILE A 193 -1.88 33.44 -17.84
CA ILE A 193 -2.62 32.33 -17.20
C ILE A 193 -3.24 32.81 -15.88
N ILE A 194 -2.49 33.56 -15.06
CA ILE A 194 -2.99 34.14 -13.81
C ILE A 194 -4.15 35.10 -14.10
N ALA A 195 -4.01 36.01 -15.07
CA ALA A 195 -5.06 36.95 -15.42
C ALA A 195 -6.32 36.26 -15.99
N GLU A 196 -6.18 35.12 -16.66
CA GLU A 196 -7.30 34.28 -17.11
C GLU A 196 -8.01 33.59 -15.94
N ALA A 197 -7.24 33.05 -14.99
CA ALA A 197 -7.77 32.45 -13.77
C ALA A 197 -8.51 33.48 -12.90
N GLU A 198 -7.96 34.68 -12.72
CA GLU A 198 -8.62 35.78 -12.00
C GLU A 198 -9.94 36.19 -12.65
N ARG A 199 -9.97 36.27 -14.00
CA ARG A 199 -11.22 36.53 -14.73
C ARG A 199 -12.25 35.41 -14.54
N LYS A 200 -11.83 34.14 -14.49
CA LYS A 200 -12.71 33.01 -14.14
C LYS A 200 -13.26 33.16 -12.72
N VAL A 201 -12.41 33.43 -11.74
CA VAL A 201 -12.79 33.64 -10.33
C VAL A 201 -13.77 34.81 -10.18
N LEU A 202 -13.54 35.93 -10.86
CA LEU A 202 -14.46 37.07 -10.86
C LEU A 202 -15.83 36.72 -11.47
N ARG A 203 -15.87 35.89 -12.52
CA ARG A 203 -17.14 35.38 -13.08
C ARG A 203 -17.88 34.51 -12.08
N ILE A 204 -17.18 33.58 -11.42
CA ILE A 204 -17.76 32.72 -10.38
C ILE A 204 -18.31 33.58 -9.23
N HIS A 205 -17.56 34.59 -8.80
CA HIS A 205 -18.03 35.51 -7.76
C HIS A 205 -19.28 36.30 -8.19
N LYS A 206 -19.36 36.74 -9.46
CA LYS A 206 -20.58 37.38 -10.00
C LYS A 206 -21.76 36.42 -10.06
N LEU A 207 -21.56 35.15 -10.40
CA LEU A 207 -22.60 34.13 -10.37
C LEU A 207 -23.13 33.92 -8.95
N TYR A 208 -22.24 33.91 -7.97
CA TYR A 208 -22.60 33.83 -6.55
C TYR A 208 -23.38 35.06 -6.09
N GLN A 209 -22.92 36.27 -6.43
CA GLN A 209 -23.65 37.51 -6.11
C GLN A 209 -25.04 37.57 -6.77
N ARG A 210 -25.21 36.95 -7.94
CA ARG A 210 -26.49 36.79 -8.63
C ARG A 210 -27.34 35.63 -8.10
N GLY A 211 -26.89 34.92 -7.07
CA GLY A 211 -27.60 33.79 -6.46
C GLY A 211 -27.68 32.54 -7.34
N ILE A 212 -26.89 32.43 -8.40
CA ILE A 212 -26.94 31.28 -9.32
C ILE A 212 -26.23 30.07 -8.73
N ILE A 213 -25.15 30.27 -7.96
CA ILE A 213 -24.38 29.20 -7.31
C ILE A 213 -24.36 29.38 -5.79
N THR A 214 -24.13 28.30 -5.04
CA THR A 214 -24.01 28.34 -3.58
C THR A 214 -22.60 28.77 -3.14
N GLU A 215 -22.42 29.07 -1.85
CA GLU A 215 -21.10 29.40 -1.28
C GLU A 215 -20.11 28.21 -1.35
N GLY A 216 -20.61 26.99 -1.16
CA GLY A 216 -19.80 25.77 -1.29
C GLY A 216 -19.36 25.52 -2.73
N GLU A 217 -20.27 25.66 -3.70
CA GLU A 217 -19.97 25.58 -5.13
C GLU A 217 -18.97 26.67 -5.55
N ARG A 218 -19.18 27.92 -5.08
CA ARG A 218 -18.25 29.04 -5.31
C ARG A 218 -16.85 28.68 -4.83
N TYR A 219 -16.73 28.21 -3.58
CA TYR A 219 -15.45 27.86 -2.98
C TYR A 219 -14.75 26.76 -3.79
N ASN A 220 -15.44 25.66 -4.13
CA ASN A 220 -14.86 24.55 -4.88
C ASN A 220 -14.43 24.96 -6.30
N GLN A 221 -15.29 25.68 -7.04
CA GLN A 221 -14.97 26.14 -8.40
C GLN A 221 -13.78 27.11 -8.41
N ILE A 222 -13.60 27.94 -7.37
CA ILE A 222 -12.43 28.81 -7.24
C ILE A 222 -11.17 27.99 -7.02
N LEU A 223 -11.21 26.97 -6.15
CA LEU A 223 -10.07 26.08 -5.94
C LEU A 223 -9.69 25.36 -7.22
N ASP A 224 -10.66 24.88 -8.00
CA ASP A 224 -10.41 24.18 -9.26
C ASP A 224 -9.84 25.11 -10.33
N ALA A 225 -10.34 26.34 -10.44
CA ALA A 225 -9.78 27.35 -11.34
C ALA A 225 -8.29 27.63 -11.04
N TRP A 226 -7.91 27.72 -9.76
CA TRP A 226 -6.52 27.92 -9.36
C TRP A 226 -5.66 26.67 -9.50
N THR A 227 -6.22 25.49 -9.27
CA THR A 227 -5.52 24.21 -9.43
C THR A 227 -5.18 23.96 -10.90
N HIS A 228 -6.10 24.26 -11.80
CA HIS A 228 -5.87 24.19 -13.25
C HIS A 228 -4.81 25.20 -13.71
N ALA A 229 -4.90 26.45 -13.26
CA ALA A 229 -3.90 27.47 -13.58
C ALA A 229 -2.49 27.06 -13.10
N ARG A 230 -2.41 26.48 -11.90
CA ARG A 230 -1.16 25.92 -11.33
C ARG A 230 -0.59 24.82 -12.21
N GLU A 231 -1.40 23.86 -12.66
CA GLU A 231 -0.95 22.75 -13.51
C GLU A 231 -0.48 23.23 -14.88
N GLU A 232 -1.22 24.17 -15.50
CA GLU A 232 -0.83 24.77 -16.77
C GLU A 232 0.51 25.50 -16.67
N ILE A 233 0.71 26.33 -15.63
CA ILE A 233 1.99 27.00 -15.36
C ILE A 233 3.11 25.98 -15.17
N THR A 234 2.85 24.87 -14.47
CA THR A 234 3.83 23.80 -14.24
C THR A 234 4.27 23.16 -15.55
N SER A 235 3.32 22.82 -16.42
CA SER A 235 3.63 22.20 -17.72
C SER A 235 4.43 23.14 -18.60
N ARG A 236 4.08 24.44 -18.66
CA ARG A 236 4.81 25.45 -19.44
C ARG A 236 6.21 25.69 -18.89
N MET A 237 6.36 25.77 -17.57
CA MET A 237 7.64 25.91 -16.89
C MET A 237 8.58 24.72 -17.17
N MET A 238 8.08 23.48 -17.03
CA MET A 238 8.89 22.28 -17.32
C MET A 238 9.33 22.23 -18.78
N HIS A 239 8.46 22.62 -19.72
CA HIS A 239 8.83 22.73 -21.12
C HIS A 239 9.92 23.79 -21.35
N ALA A 240 9.77 24.98 -20.76
CA ALA A 240 10.75 26.06 -20.88
C ALA A 240 12.13 25.67 -20.32
N LEU A 241 12.17 24.95 -19.19
CA LEU A 241 13.39 24.41 -18.59
C LEU A 241 14.05 23.32 -19.45
N HIS A 242 13.25 22.45 -20.08
CA HIS A 242 13.76 21.40 -20.97
C HIS A 242 14.41 22.00 -22.24
N THR A 243 13.79 23.03 -22.83
CA THR A 243 14.27 23.66 -24.07
C THR A 243 15.35 24.72 -23.84
N ASP A 244 15.89 24.81 -22.63
CA ASP A 244 16.85 25.83 -22.26
C ASP A 244 18.27 25.49 -22.73
N TYR A 245 18.57 25.85 -23.98
CA TYR A 245 19.88 25.66 -24.61
C TYR A 245 20.60 26.99 -24.83
N ARG A 246 20.65 27.85 -23.81
CA ARG A 246 21.24 29.20 -23.86
C ARG A 246 22.68 29.23 -24.39
N LYS A 247 23.45 28.16 -24.21
CA LYS A 247 24.82 28.01 -24.75
C LYS A 247 24.99 26.61 -25.36
N PRO A 248 25.84 26.43 -26.38
CA PRO A 248 26.13 25.10 -26.93
C PRO A 248 26.65 24.15 -25.86
N GLY A 249 25.89 23.10 -25.54
CA GLY A 249 26.26 22.10 -24.52
C GLY A 249 25.83 22.45 -23.10
N TYR A 250 25.12 23.58 -22.92
CA TYR A 250 24.47 23.88 -21.66
C TYR A 250 23.24 22.99 -21.49
N VAL A 251 23.17 22.37 -20.32
CA VAL A 251 22.00 21.63 -19.85
C VAL A 251 21.49 22.35 -18.63
N ASN A 252 20.20 22.67 -18.60
CA ASN A 252 19.63 23.31 -17.42
C ASN A 252 19.77 22.36 -16.20
N PRO A 253 20.49 22.78 -15.14
CA PRO A 253 20.82 21.93 -14.00
C PRO A 253 19.58 21.54 -13.20
N ILE A 254 18.59 22.44 -13.11
CA ILE A 254 17.35 22.23 -12.36
C ILE A 254 16.48 21.20 -13.07
N TYR A 255 16.36 21.34 -14.40
CA TYR A 255 15.67 20.34 -15.21
C TYR A 255 16.34 18.97 -15.07
N LEU A 256 17.67 18.93 -15.18
CA LEU A 256 18.44 17.71 -15.07
C LEU A 256 18.23 17.02 -13.72
N MET A 257 18.35 17.75 -12.60
CA MET A 257 18.20 17.20 -11.25
C MET A 257 16.82 16.55 -11.04
N ALA A 258 15.74 17.20 -11.49
CA ALA A 258 14.40 16.64 -11.34
C ALA A 258 14.05 15.56 -12.35
N HIS A 259 14.46 15.71 -13.61
CA HIS A 259 14.16 14.71 -14.64
C HIS A 259 14.96 13.42 -14.45
N SER A 260 16.20 13.53 -13.98
CA SER A 260 17.03 12.37 -13.60
C SER A 260 16.54 11.67 -12.33
N GLY A 261 15.73 12.35 -11.51
CA GLY A 261 15.33 11.86 -10.20
C GLY A 261 16.45 11.91 -9.15
N ALA A 262 17.58 12.58 -9.43
CA ALA A 262 18.68 12.74 -8.50
C ALA A 262 18.26 13.52 -7.25
N ARG A 263 17.63 14.69 -7.45
CA ARG A 263 17.13 15.54 -6.37
C ARG A 263 16.11 16.54 -6.92
N GLY A 264 15.07 16.83 -6.16
CA GLY A 264 14.08 17.82 -6.54
C GLY A 264 12.89 17.20 -7.30
N GLY A 265 11.69 17.37 -6.75
CA GLY A 265 10.45 17.01 -7.46
C GLY A 265 9.96 18.14 -8.37
N VAL A 266 9.13 17.80 -9.36
CA VAL A 266 8.43 18.79 -10.21
C VAL A 266 7.65 19.79 -9.36
N GLU A 267 7.04 19.30 -8.28
CA GLU A 267 6.32 20.13 -7.29
C GLU A 267 7.22 21.17 -6.60
N GLN A 268 8.49 20.83 -6.34
CA GLN A 268 9.45 21.74 -5.70
C GLN A 268 9.97 22.78 -6.70
N ILE A 269 10.30 22.36 -7.92
CA ILE A 269 10.70 23.29 -9.00
C ILE A 269 9.58 24.29 -9.28
N ARG A 270 8.32 23.83 -9.26
CA ARG A 270 7.16 24.71 -9.42
C ARG A 270 7.13 25.82 -8.38
N GLN A 271 7.46 25.54 -7.13
CA GLN A 271 7.52 26.57 -6.09
C GLN A 271 8.67 27.56 -6.32
N LEU A 272 9.76 27.13 -6.95
CA LEU A 272 10.92 27.97 -7.24
C LEU A 272 10.69 28.93 -8.42
N SER A 273 10.10 28.46 -9.52
CA SER A 273 10.00 29.24 -10.78
C SER A 273 8.59 29.34 -11.39
N GLY A 274 7.63 28.55 -10.93
CA GLY A 274 6.24 28.59 -11.39
C GLY A 274 5.39 29.49 -10.49
N MET A 275 4.49 28.87 -9.73
CA MET A 275 3.71 29.50 -8.66
C MET A 275 3.63 28.54 -7.47
N ARG A 276 3.58 29.06 -6.25
CA ARG A 276 3.46 28.19 -5.07
C ARG A 276 2.06 27.58 -4.92
N GLY A 277 1.01 28.31 -5.29
CA GLY A 277 -0.36 27.79 -5.36
C GLY A 277 -1.13 27.89 -4.04
N LEU A 278 -2.05 26.94 -3.84
CA LEU A 278 -2.99 26.92 -2.71
C LEU A 278 -2.36 26.30 -1.45
N MET A 279 -2.65 26.88 -0.29
CA MET A 279 -2.13 26.45 1.02
C MET A 279 -3.25 25.90 1.90
N ALA A 280 -2.94 24.90 2.74
CA ALA A 280 -3.85 24.40 3.75
C ALA A 280 -3.74 25.16 5.08
N LYS A 281 -4.88 25.45 5.71
CA LYS A 281 -4.96 25.89 7.11
C LYS A 281 -4.64 24.71 8.05
N PRO A 282 -4.31 24.96 9.33
CA PRO A 282 -4.11 23.89 10.30
C PRO A 282 -5.32 22.95 10.43
N SER A 283 -6.54 23.50 10.25
CA SER A 283 -7.80 22.76 10.22
C SER A 283 -7.98 21.83 9.01
N GLY A 284 -7.08 21.85 8.03
CA GLY A 284 -7.18 21.08 6.78
C GLY A 284 -7.95 21.78 5.65
N LYS A 285 -8.68 22.87 5.94
CA LYS A 285 -9.35 23.66 4.88
C LYS A 285 -8.33 24.41 4.02
N ILE A 286 -8.54 24.46 2.71
CA ILE A 286 -7.66 25.16 1.77
C ILE A 286 -7.98 26.67 1.80
N ILE A 287 -6.96 27.52 1.74
CA ILE A 287 -7.11 28.96 1.63
C ILE A 287 -7.45 29.29 0.17
N GLU A 288 -8.58 29.96 -0.07
CA GLU A 288 -9.06 30.30 -1.43
C GLU A 288 -8.15 31.28 -2.18
N THR A 289 -7.36 32.08 -1.45
CA THR A 289 -6.37 33.00 -2.01
C THR A 289 -5.04 32.28 -2.23
N PRO A 290 -4.61 32.03 -3.47
CA PRO A 290 -3.35 31.36 -3.75
C PRO A 290 -2.15 32.30 -3.59
N ILE A 291 -0.98 31.71 -3.39
CA ILE A 291 0.31 32.39 -3.52
C ILE A 291 0.69 32.36 -5.00
N LYS A 292 0.64 33.53 -5.65
CA LYS A 292 0.90 33.69 -7.09
C LYS A 292 2.39 33.79 -7.39
N ALA A 293 3.13 34.36 -6.44
CA ALA A 293 4.57 34.47 -6.50
C ALA A 293 5.27 33.10 -6.37
N ASN A 294 6.52 33.07 -6.79
CA ASN A 294 7.45 31.95 -6.56
C ASN A 294 8.66 32.43 -5.74
N PHE A 295 9.55 31.51 -5.36
CA PHE A 295 10.72 31.88 -4.55
C PHE A 295 11.73 32.76 -5.29
N ARG A 296 11.80 32.68 -6.63
CA ARG A 296 12.66 33.56 -7.44
C ARG A 296 12.19 35.03 -7.39
N GLU A 297 10.88 35.24 -7.44
CA GLU A 297 10.23 36.56 -7.39
C GLU A 297 10.21 37.14 -5.97
N GLY A 298 10.23 36.28 -4.96
CA GLY A 298 10.04 36.65 -3.55
C GLY A 298 8.57 36.64 -3.15
N LEU A 299 8.32 36.46 -1.85
CA LEU A 299 6.96 36.40 -1.28
C LEU A 299 6.63 37.69 -0.54
N SER A 300 5.41 38.19 -0.70
CA SER A 300 4.89 39.26 0.17
C SER A 300 4.72 38.77 1.61
N VAL A 301 4.64 39.70 2.57
CA VAL A 301 4.46 39.36 3.99
C VAL A 301 3.22 38.49 4.23
N LEU A 302 2.11 38.78 3.54
CA LEU A 302 0.86 38.00 3.67
C LEU A 302 0.97 36.61 3.04
N GLU A 303 1.62 36.48 1.88
CA GLU A 303 1.86 35.18 1.24
C GLU A 303 2.80 34.31 2.08
N TYR A 304 3.88 34.91 2.60
CA TYR A 304 4.80 34.23 3.51
C TYR A 304 4.08 33.76 4.78
N PHE A 305 3.33 34.64 5.45
CA PHE A 305 2.57 34.29 6.66
C PHE A 305 1.55 33.19 6.40
N SER A 306 0.83 33.24 5.27
CA SER A 306 -0.11 32.18 4.88
C SER A 306 0.60 30.83 4.70
N SER A 307 1.80 30.84 4.12
CA SER A 307 2.62 29.63 3.98
C SER A 307 3.14 29.06 5.30
N THR A 308 3.32 29.87 6.34
CA THR A 308 3.87 29.38 7.63
C THR A 308 2.94 28.38 8.33
N HIS A 309 1.63 28.47 8.11
CA HIS A 309 0.65 27.57 8.71
C HIS A 309 0.86 26.12 8.24
N GLY A 310 0.99 25.93 6.93
CA GLY A 310 1.25 24.62 6.33
C GLY A 310 2.61 24.05 6.73
N ALA A 311 3.65 24.89 6.72
CA ALA A 311 5.00 24.47 7.11
C ALA A 311 5.09 24.05 8.59
N ARG A 312 4.51 24.83 9.50
CA ARG A 312 4.50 24.51 10.94
C ARG A 312 3.72 23.24 11.24
N LYS A 313 2.55 23.05 10.59
CA LYS A 313 1.77 21.82 10.73
C LYS A 313 2.57 20.61 10.24
N GLY A 314 3.21 20.70 9.06
CA GLY A 314 4.03 19.61 8.53
C GLY A 314 5.18 19.21 9.46
N LEU A 315 5.87 20.19 10.06
CA LEU A 315 6.91 19.95 11.07
C LEU A 315 6.37 19.26 12.33
N ALA A 316 5.26 19.77 12.88
CA ALA A 316 4.64 19.22 14.08
C ALA A 316 4.12 17.79 13.84
N ASP A 317 3.44 17.56 12.72
CA ASP A 317 2.93 16.25 12.34
C ASP A 317 4.06 15.24 12.15
N THR A 318 5.18 15.64 11.54
CA THR A 318 6.34 14.76 11.35
C THR A 318 6.94 14.34 12.71
N ALA A 319 7.11 15.31 13.62
CA ALA A 319 7.66 15.04 14.95
C ALA A 319 6.76 14.09 15.78
N LEU A 320 5.44 14.28 15.73
CA LEU A 320 4.49 13.46 16.48
C LEU A 320 4.30 12.07 15.86
N LYS A 321 4.10 11.99 14.53
CA LYS A 321 3.72 10.75 13.85
C LYS A 321 4.88 9.77 13.66
N THR A 322 6.13 10.22 13.76
CA THR A 322 7.30 9.33 13.76
C THR A 322 7.23 8.34 14.93
N ALA A 323 6.78 8.80 16.11
CA ALA A 323 6.60 7.94 17.28
C ALA A 323 5.51 6.88 17.04
N ASP A 324 4.39 7.26 16.42
CA ASP A 324 3.29 6.35 16.10
C ASP A 324 3.72 5.23 15.14
N SER A 325 4.55 5.56 14.14
CA SER A 325 5.07 4.57 13.21
C SER A 325 6.02 3.59 13.89
N GLY A 326 6.94 4.08 14.73
CA GLY A 326 7.83 3.22 15.51
C GLY A 326 7.04 2.28 16.44
N TYR A 327 5.98 2.79 17.04
CA TYR A 327 5.08 2.00 17.88
C TYR A 327 4.30 0.94 17.09
N LEU A 328 3.84 1.25 15.87
CA LEU A 328 3.23 0.27 14.97
C LEU A 328 4.22 -0.84 14.61
N THR A 329 5.45 -0.50 14.22
CA THR A 329 6.50 -1.49 13.90
C THR A 329 6.75 -2.44 15.06
N ARG A 330 6.83 -1.90 16.28
CA ARG A 330 6.95 -2.72 17.50
C ARG A 330 5.77 -3.69 17.65
N LYS A 331 4.53 -3.22 17.52
CA LYS A 331 3.33 -4.08 17.60
C LYS A 331 3.32 -5.19 16.55
N LEU A 332 3.70 -4.87 15.32
CA LEU A 332 3.79 -5.84 14.23
C LEU A 332 4.84 -6.91 14.54
N ALA A 333 6.01 -6.50 15.05
CA ALA A 333 7.06 -7.44 15.46
C ALA A 333 6.60 -8.34 16.61
N ASP A 334 5.90 -7.80 17.61
CA ASP A 334 5.41 -8.58 18.75
C ASP A 334 4.39 -9.66 18.35
N VAL A 335 3.55 -9.41 17.33
CA VAL A 335 2.63 -10.42 16.78
C VAL A 335 3.34 -11.44 15.90
N ALA A 336 4.29 -10.98 15.07
CA ALA A 336 4.87 -11.80 14.02
C ALA A 336 6.18 -12.50 14.41
N GLN A 337 6.80 -12.17 15.54
CA GLN A 337 8.12 -12.69 15.92
C GLN A 337 8.20 -14.22 15.84
N ASN A 338 7.17 -14.95 16.28
CA ASN A 338 7.18 -16.42 16.30
C ASN A 338 6.96 -17.06 14.92
N VAL A 339 6.91 -16.26 13.85
CA VAL A 339 6.75 -16.75 12.48
C VAL A 339 8.12 -16.91 11.83
N VAL A 340 8.59 -18.15 11.85
CA VAL A 340 9.87 -18.60 11.25
C VAL A 340 9.56 -19.65 10.18
N ILE A 341 10.44 -19.81 9.18
CA ILE A 341 10.34 -20.94 8.26
C ILE A 341 10.78 -22.23 8.97
N THR A 342 9.83 -23.12 9.25
CA THR A 342 10.09 -24.33 10.07
C THR A 342 10.25 -25.60 9.27
N MET A 343 9.72 -25.63 8.04
CA MET A 343 9.72 -26.81 7.18
C MET A 343 9.64 -26.42 5.71
N HIS A 344 10.02 -27.32 4.81
CA HIS A 344 9.93 -27.10 3.37
C HIS A 344 8.49 -26.99 2.84
N ASP A 345 7.63 -27.99 3.10
CA ASP A 345 6.25 -28.05 2.58
C ASP A 345 5.23 -28.50 3.64
N CYS A 346 4.17 -27.72 3.85
CA CYS A 346 3.06 -28.09 4.73
C CYS A 346 2.01 -29.00 4.08
N GLY A 347 2.05 -29.24 2.77
CA GLY A 347 1.10 -30.10 2.06
C GLY A 347 -0.30 -29.51 1.83
N THR A 348 -0.50 -28.21 2.10
CA THR A 348 -1.79 -27.55 1.91
C THR A 348 -2.27 -27.64 0.46
N THR A 349 -3.53 -28.01 0.28
CA THR A 349 -4.17 -28.02 -1.05
C THR A 349 -4.76 -26.66 -1.42
N GLN A 350 -4.88 -25.75 -0.46
CA GLN A 350 -5.48 -24.42 -0.62
C GLN A 350 -4.48 -23.41 -1.21
N GLY A 351 -4.97 -22.59 -2.14
CA GLY A 351 -4.21 -21.51 -2.77
C GLY A 351 -5.01 -20.22 -2.78
N LEU A 352 -4.31 -19.10 -2.91
CA LEU A 352 -4.90 -17.78 -3.08
C LEU A 352 -4.91 -17.42 -4.57
N THR A 353 -6.03 -16.89 -5.05
CA THR A 353 -6.12 -16.39 -6.42
C THR A 353 -5.49 -14.99 -6.50
N LYS A 354 -4.41 -14.84 -7.27
CA LYS A 354 -3.77 -13.55 -7.60
C LYS A 354 -4.09 -13.18 -9.04
N GLY A 355 -4.27 -11.89 -9.30
CA GLY A 355 -4.59 -11.37 -10.62
C GLY A 355 -4.09 -9.94 -10.81
N VAL A 356 -4.29 -9.41 -12.02
CA VAL A 356 -3.99 -8.02 -12.34
C VAL A 356 -4.83 -7.09 -11.46
N ILE A 357 -4.18 -6.08 -10.86
CA ILE A 357 -4.87 -5.11 -10.01
C ILE A 357 -5.07 -3.83 -10.82
N TYR A 358 -6.33 -3.49 -11.03
CA TYR A 358 -6.76 -2.29 -11.73
C TYR A 358 -7.12 -1.20 -10.73
N ARG A 359 -6.73 0.04 -11.04
CA ARG A 359 -7.20 1.24 -10.34
C ARG A 359 -7.97 2.10 -11.34
N GLY A 360 -9.29 1.95 -11.30
CA GLY A 360 -10.14 2.38 -12.41
C GLY A 360 -9.75 1.59 -13.65
N GLU A 361 -9.32 2.29 -14.69
CA GLU A 361 -8.96 1.69 -15.99
C GLU A 361 -7.45 1.51 -16.19
N LYS A 362 -6.61 1.96 -15.25
CA LYS A 362 -5.15 1.79 -15.32
C LYS A 362 -4.74 0.52 -14.58
N VAL A 363 -3.86 -0.27 -15.21
CA VAL A 363 -3.17 -1.37 -14.53
C VAL A 363 -2.22 -0.75 -13.50
N GLU A 364 -2.50 -0.96 -12.22
CA GLU A 364 -1.66 -0.48 -11.12
C GLU A 364 -0.57 -1.51 -10.79
N VAL A 365 -0.90 -2.81 -10.83
CA VAL A 365 0.06 -3.91 -10.66
C VAL A 365 -0.19 -4.96 -11.73
N SER A 366 0.86 -5.31 -12.47
CA SER A 366 0.81 -6.34 -13.51
C SER A 366 0.69 -7.74 -12.89
N LEU A 367 0.29 -8.74 -13.69
CA LEU A 367 0.22 -10.10 -13.18
C LEU A 367 1.62 -10.57 -12.80
N ALA A 368 2.61 -10.30 -13.66
CA ALA A 368 3.98 -10.72 -13.44
C ALA A 368 4.56 -10.20 -12.13
N GLU A 369 4.31 -8.93 -11.77
CA GLU A 369 4.77 -8.35 -10.50
C GLU A 369 4.05 -8.96 -9.29
N SER A 370 2.76 -9.27 -9.40
CA SER A 370 1.97 -9.86 -8.32
C SER A 370 2.41 -11.29 -7.98
N ILE A 371 2.82 -12.08 -8.98
CA ILE A 371 3.13 -13.51 -8.84
C ILE A 371 4.62 -13.79 -8.68
N ARG A 372 5.50 -12.81 -8.95
CA ARG A 372 6.95 -12.96 -8.83
C ARG A 372 7.33 -13.43 -7.43
N GLY A 373 8.10 -14.52 -7.37
CA GLY A 373 8.59 -15.08 -6.12
C GLY A 373 7.53 -15.81 -5.30
N ARG A 374 6.39 -16.17 -5.90
CA ARG A 374 5.38 -17.07 -5.32
C ARG A 374 5.54 -18.49 -5.88
N VAL A 375 4.89 -19.46 -5.24
CA VAL A 375 4.90 -20.86 -5.68
C VAL A 375 3.54 -21.19 -6.29
N SER A 376 3.55 -21.82 -7.47
CA SER A 376 2.31 -22.19 -8.16
C SER A 376 1.57 -23.30 -7.42
N ARG A 377 0.24 -23.22 -7.34
CA ARG A 377 -0.60 -24.31 -6.81
C ARG A 377 -1.15 -25.23 -7.90
N ALA A 378 -1.09 -24.82 -9.16
CA ALA A 378 -1.56 -25.61 -10.29
C ALA A 378 -0.48 -25.68 -11.39
N ASN A 379 -0.54 -26.74 -12.21
CA ASN A 379 0.26 -26.79 -13.43
C ASN A 379 -0.26 -25.75 -14.42
N ILE A 380 0.60 -24.83 -14.86
CA ILE A 380 0.26 -23.84 -15.86
C ILE A 380 0.89 -24.28 -17.18
N VAL A 381 0.03 -24.63 -18.13
CA VAL A 381 0.40 -25.13 -19.45
C VAL A 381 -0.02 -24.10 -20.49
N ASN A 382 0.83 -23.85 -21.47
CA ASN A 382 0.47 -23.01 -22.60
C ASN A 382 -0.58 -23.73 -23.46
N PRO A 383 -1.80 -23.17 -23.62
CA PRO A 383 -2.89 -23.83 -24.34
C PRO A 383 -2.61 -24.00 -25.84
N VAL A 384 -1.65 -23.27 -26.41
CA VAL A 384 -1.31 -23.33 -27.85
C VAL A 384 -0.19 -24.33 -28.11
N THR A 385 0.84 -24.35 -27.27
CA THR A 385 2.04 -25.17 -27.50
C THR A 385 2.07 -26.46 -26.68
N ASP A 386 1.15 -26.63 -25.73
CA ASP A 386 1.12 -27.73 -24.74
C ASP A 386 2.39 -27.82 -23.87
N GLU A 387 3.17 -26.72 -23.82
CA GLU A 387 4.37 -26.62 -23.01
C GLU A 387 4.01 -26.26 -21.57
N VAL A 388 4.49 -27.05 -20.61
CA VAL A 388 4.37 -26.74 -19.19
C VAL A 388 5.32 -25.62 -18.83
N ILE A 389 4.80 -24.46 -18.46
CA ILE A 389 5.60 -23.28 -18.09
C ILE A 389 6.04 -23.36 -16.62
N VAL A 390 5.13 -23.79 -15.74
CA VAL A 390 5.41 -24.00 -14.32
C VAL A 390 4.56 -25.15 -13.78
N ARG A 391 5.19 -26.03 -13.00
CA ARG A 391 4.51 -27.14 -12.32
C ARG A 391 3.91 -26.71 -10.99
N GLU A 392 3.00 -27.52 -10.48
CA GLU A 392 2.54 -27.42 -9.09
C GLU A 392 3.75 -27.49 -8.15
N ASN A 393 3.74 -26.63 -7.13
CA ASN A 393 4.80 -26.49 -6.13
C ASN A 393 6.15 -25.98 -6.67
N GLU A 394 6.19 -25.49 -7.91
CA GLU A 394 7.37 -24.86 -8.49
C GLU A 394 7.37 -23.33 -8.26
N LEU A 395 8.57 -22.78 -8.04
CA LEU A 395 8.76 -21.36 -7.79
C LEU A 395 8.63 -20.55 -9.08
N ILE A 396 7.80 -19.51 -9.04
CA ILE A 396 7.60 -18.58 -10.15
C ILE A 396 8.70 -17.51 -10.11
N THR A 397 9.70 -17.67 -10.97
CA THR A 397 10.75 -16.67 -11.20
C THR A 397 10.24 -15.51 -12.07
N GLY A 398 11.01 -14.41 -12.19
CA GLY A 398 10.62 -13.27 -13.01
C GLY A 398 10.41 -13.62 -14.49
N ASP A 399 11.19 -14.56 -15.02
CA ASP A 399 11.05 -15.04 -16.41
C ASP A 399 9.77 -15.86 -16.61
N ILE A 400 9.49 -16.77 -15.68
CA ILE A 400 8.27 -17.58 -15.68
C ILE A 400 7.05 -16.65 -15.56
N ALA A 401 7.11 -15.64 -14.69
CA ALA A 401 6.04 -14.67 -14.49
C ALA A 401 5.74 -13.88 -15.78
N ARG A 402 6.77 -13.45 -16.52
CA ARG A 402 6.61 -12.78 -17.83
C ARG A 402 6.00 -13.70 -18.88
N ARG A 403 6.47 -14.95 -18.97
CA ARG A 403 5.88 -15.96 -19.88
C ARG A 403 4.40 -16.21 -19.58
N ILE A 404 4.03 -16.24 -18.28
CA ILE A 404 2.63 -16.40 -17.85
C ILE A 404 1.77 -15.20 -18.30
N GLU A 405 2.30 -13.99 -18.16
CA GLU A 405 1.62 -12.76 -18.58
C GLU A 405 1.47 -12.66 -20.10
N GLU A 406 2.48 -13.09 -20.87
CA GLU A 406 2.46 -13.15 -22.34
C GLU A 406 1.39 -14.10 -22.89
N MET A 407 0.98 -15.13 -22.13
CA MET A 407 -0.15 -15.98 -22.49
C MET A 407 -1.51 -15.28 -22.38
N GLY A 408 -1.57 -14.11 -21.73
CA GLY A 408 -2.81 -13.39 -21.48
C GLY A 408 -3.67 -13.98 -20.35
N LEU A 409 -3.07 -14.72 -19.42
CA LEU A 409 -3.78 -15.13 -18.20
C LEU A 409 -4.02 -13.90 -17.31
N GLU A 410 -5.24 -13.74 -16.79
CA GLU A 410 -5.57 -12.63 -15.88
C GLU A 410 -5.39 -13.00 -14.40
N LYS A 411 -5.56 -14.29 -14.06
CA LYS A 411 -5.57 -14.81 -12.69
C LYS A 411 -4.92 -16.18 -12.61
N ILE A 412 -4.20 -16.42 -11.52
CA ILE A 412 -3.58 -17.72 -11.21
C ILE A 412 -3.74 -18.05 -9.71
N GLN A 413 -3.66 -19.33 -9.37
CA GLN A 413 -3.61 -19.77 -7.98
C GLN A 413 -2.17 -19.97 -7.51
N VAL A 414 -1.83 -19.29 -6.42
CA VAL A 414 -0.51 -19.37 -5.78
C VAL A 414 -0.63 -19.78 -4.32
N ARG A 415 0.42 -20.35 -3.76
CA ARG A 415 0.51 -20.59 -2.32
C ARG A 415 0.72 -19.28 -1.56
N SER A 416 0.21 -19.21 -0.33
CA SER A 416 0.33 -18.04 0.54
C SER A 416 0.58 -18.47 1.99
N ALA A 417 1.17 -17.57 2.78
CA ALA A 417 1.30 -17.72 4.23
C ALA A 417 -0.08 -17.82 4.93
N MET A 418 -1.14 -17.26 4.32
CA MET A 418 -2.50 -17.29 4.89
C MET A 418 -3.17 -18.67 4.82
N THR A 419 -2.83 -19.48 3.81
CA THR A 419 -3.37 -20.84 3.61
C THR A 419 -2.41 -21.93 4.11
N CYS A 420 -1.33 -21.53 4.78
CA CYS A 420 -0.30 -22.44 5.26
C CYS A 420 -0.80 -23.26 6.45
N GLU A 421 -0.61 -24.59 6.39
CA GLU A 421 -1.01 -25.52 7.45
C GLU A 421 0.15 -25.97 8.36
N ALA A 422 1.27 -25.26 8.32
CA ALA A 422 2.39 -25.54 9.22
C ALA A 422 2.00 -25.26 10.68
N PRO A 423 2.26 -26.18 11.64
CA PRO A 423 1.81 -26.05 13.02
C PRO A 423 2.53 -24.91 13.77
N LEU A 424 3.79 -24.66 13.42
CA LEU A 424 4.61 -23.57 13.94
C LEU A 424 5.20 -22.81 12.76
N GLY A 425 5.04 -21.50 12.74
CA GLY A 425 5.58 -20.64 11.68
C GLY A 425 4.90 -20.84 10.33
N VAL A 426 5.69 -20.86 9.25
CA VAL A 426 5.23 -21.00 7.87
C VAL A 426 6.17 -21.98 7.13
N CYS A 427 5.69 -22.69 6.11
CA CYS A 427 6.57 -23.51 5.27
C CYS A 427 7.23 -22.71 4.14
N ALA A 428 8.38 -23.18 3.65
CA ALA A 428 9.14 -22.50 2.60
C ALA A 428 8.31 -22.29 1.33
N LEU A 429 7.53 -23.29 0.90
CA LEU A 429 6.71 -23.18 -0.32
C LEU A 429 5.52 -22.21 -0.20
N CYS A 430 4.95 -22.04 0.99
CA CYS A 430 3.87 -21.06 1.21
C CYS A 430 4.38 -19.61 1.24
N TYR A 431 5.63 -19.40 1.66
CA TYR A 431 6.28 -18.09 1.63
C TYR A 431 6.86 -17.76 0.25
N GLY A 432 7.48 -18.76 -0.40
CA GLY A 432 8.13 -18.68 -1.69
C GLY A 432 9.53 -18.10 -1.61
N MET A 433 9.82 -17.14 -2.49
CA MET A 433 11.14 -16.54 -2.64
C MET A 433 11.46 -15.55 -1.52
N ASP A 434 12.67 -15.61 -0.98
CA ASP A 434 13.26 -14.51 -0.25
C ASP A 434 13.65 -13.40 -1.24
N LEU A 435 13.04 -12.23 -1.05
CA LEU A 435 13.17 -11.08 -1.95
C LEU A 435 14.57 -10.45 -1.89
N SER A 436 15.33 -10.67 -0.82
CA SER A 436 16.68 -10.13 -0.67
C SER A 436 17.73 -10.93 -1.47
N THR A 437 17.52 -12.24 -1.60
CA THR A 437 18.44 -13.15 -2.28
C THR A 437 17.98 -13.54 -3.68
N GLY A 438 16.67 -13.49 -3.94
CA GLY A 438 16.06 -13.97 -5.19
C GLY A 438 15.92 -15.49 -5.28
N GLN A 439 16.14 -16.20 -4.17
CA GLN A 439 16.09 -17.66 -4.10
C GLN A 439 14.93 -18.12 -3.21
N LEU A 440 14.62 -19.42 -3.24
CA LEU A 440 13.64 -19.99 -2.31
C LEU A 440 14.10 -19.75 -0.87
N VAL A 441 13.17 -19.38 0.00
CA VAL A 441 13.50 -19.07 1.40
C VAL A 441 14.11 -20.27 2.13
N GLU A 442 15.12 -20.01 2.95
CA GLU A 442 15.79 -21.03 3.77
C GLU A 442 15.01 -21.33 5.05
N GLU A 443 15.10 -22.58 5.51
CA GLU A 443 14.61 -22.98 6.82
C GLU A 443 15.39 -22.25 7.92
N GLY A 444 14.68 -21.83 8.97
CA GLY A 444 15.21 -21.01 10.04
C GLY A 444 15.09 -19.50 9.81
N LEU A 445 14.73 -19.00 8.62
CA LEU A 445 14.59 -17.56 8.40
C LEU A 445 13.41 -16.97 9.19
N ALA A 446 13.65 -15.89 9.94
CA ALA A 446 12.65 -15.18 10.75
C ALA A 446 11.77 -14.24 9.91
N VAL A 447 10.97 -14.83 9.01
CA VAL A 447 10.14 -14.08 8.04
C VAL A 447 9.11 -13.15 8.69
N GLY A 448 8.66 -13.44 9.91
CA GLY A 448 7.74 -12.57 10.64
C GLY A 448 8.34 -11.23 11.06
N ILE A 449 9.60 -11.22 11.51
CA ILE A 449 10.33 -9.98 11.84
C ILE A 449 10.60 -9.18 10.57
N ILE A 450 10.99 -9.85 9.49
CA ILE A 450 11.21 -9.23 8.17
C ILE A 450 9.91 -8.58 7.67
N ALA A 451 8.77 -9.26 7.81
CA ALA A 451 7.47 -8.73 7.43
C ALA A 451 7.08 -7.50 8.26
N ALA A 452 7.27 -7.56 9.58
CA ALA A 452 6.98 -6.43 10.47
C ALA A 452 7.83 -5.19 10.14
N GLN A 453 9.12 -5.37 9.87
CA GLN A 453 10.02 -4.29 9.46
C GLN A 453 9.68 -3.75 8.08
N SER A 454 9.38 -4.63 7.12
CA SER A 454 9.02 -4.26 5.74
C SER A 454 7.72 -3.46 5.64
N ILE A 455 6.83 -3.59 6.62
CA ILE A 455 5.61 -2.79 6.75
C ILE A 455 5.87 -1.51 7.57
N GLY A 456 6.64 -1.64 8.66
CA GLY A 456 6.85 -0.61 9.65
C GLY A 456 7.83 0.50 9.25
N GLU A 457 8.97 0.17 8.64
CA GLU A 457 9.96 1.16 8.19
C GLU A 457 9.36 2.13 7.17
N PRO A 458 8.69 1.67 6.09
CA PRO A 458 8.06 2.59 5.15
C PRO A 458 6.88 3.36 5.77
N GLY A 459 6.30 2.86 6.86
CA GLY A 459 5.29 3.56 7.65
C GLY A 459 5.77 4.95 8.12
N THR A 460 7.07 5.09 8.42
CA THR A 460 7.66 6.38 8.80
C THR A 460 7.67 7.33 7.61
N GLN A 461 7.97 6.82 6.41
CA GLN A 461 7.96 7.59 5.17
C GLN A 461 6.56 8.13 4.82
N LEU A 462 5.49 7.38 5.17
CA LEU A 462 4.11 7.85 5.00
C LEU A 462 3.83 9.15 5.76
N THR A 463 4.55 9.35 6.88
CA THR A 463 4.40 10.53 7.75
C THR A 463 5.37 11.64 7.36
N MET A 464 6.59 11.28 6.90
CA MET A 464 7.64 12.24 6.55
C MET A 464 7.40 12.91 5.18
N ARG A 465 6.76 12.27 4.19
CA ARG A 465 6.55 12.89 2.87
C ARG A 465 5.72 14.19 2.90
N THR A 466 4.92 14.39 3.94
CA THR A 466 4.22 15.67 4.19
C THR A 466 5.19 16.85 4.36
N PHE A 467 6.38 16.61 4.92
CA PHE A 467 7.42 17.62 5.12
C PHE A 467 7.87 18.24 3.78
N HIS A 468 8.13 17.41 2.77
CA HIS A 468 8.64 17.88 1.47
C HIS A 468 7.60 18.64 0.64
N ILE A 469 6.31 18.45 0.92
CA ILE A 469 5.19 19.08 0.21
C ILE A 469 4.84 20.45 0.83
N GLY A 470 5.30 20.73 2.07
CA GLY A 470 5.27 22.07 2.67
C GLY A 470 3.88 22.68 2.84
N GLY A 471 2.84 21.84 2.98
CA GLY A 471 1.45 22.28 3.10
C GLY A 471 0.78 22.73 1.79
N THR A 472 1.41 22.50 0.64
CA THR A 472 0.73 22.62 -0.67
C THR A 472 -0.36 21.56 -0.79
N ALA A 473 -1.59 21.99 -1.09
CA ALA A 473 -2.70 21.07 -1.30
C ALA A 473 -2.64 20.52 -2.73
N ALA A 474 -2.48 19.20 -2.86
CA ALA A 474 -2.62 18.52 -4.14
C ALA A 474 -4.06 17.98 -4.23
N ARG A 475 -4.91 18.70 -4.98
CA ARG A 475 -6.22 18.19 -5.40
C ARG A 475 -6.05 17.63 -6.82
N ALA A 476 -6.49 16.39 -7.04
CA ALA A 476 -6.64 15.89 -8.40
C ALA A 476 -7.85 16.59 -9.03
N VAL A 477 -7.70 17.10 -10.25
CA VAL A 477 -8.81 17.68 -10.99
C VAL A 477 -9.87 16.59 -11.21
N GLU A 478 -11.11 16.85 -10.78
CA GLU A 478 -12.21 15.91 -11.03
C GLU A 478 -12.54 15.95 -12.53
N GLU A 479 -12.53 14.78 -13.16
CA GLU A 479 -12.93 14.64 -14.56
C GLU A 479 -14.46 14.82 -14.66
N SER A 480 -14.89 15.68 -15.57
CA SER A 480 -16.31 15.96 -15.85
C SER A 480 -16.82 15.23 -17.11
N GLU A 481 -15.94 14.50 -17.80
CA GLU A 481 -16.24 13.86 -19.08
C GLU A 481 -15.44 12.57 -19.27
N ILE A 482 -16.06 11.56 -19.89
CA ILE A 482 -15.39 10.33 -20.34
C ILE A 482 -15.17 10.42 -21.85
N LYS A 483 -13.96 10.11 -22.31
CA LYS A 483 -13.58 10.06 -23.74
C LYS A 483 -13.19 8.65 -24.16
N ALA A 484 -13.65 8.23 -25.33
CA ALA A 484 -13.25 6.96 -25.94
C ALA A 484 -11.74 6.94 -26.18
N LYS A 485 -11.04 5.87 -25.78
CA LYS A 485 -9.60 5.74 -26.03
C LYS A 485 -9.31 5.00 -27.32
N ARG A 486 -10.24 4.13 -27.74
CA ARG A 486 -10.13 3.32 -28.95
C ARG A 486 -11.35 3.56 -29.84
N ALA A 487 -11.14 3.43 -31.14
CA ALA A 487 -12.25 3.42 -32.08
C ALA A 487 -13.02 2.11 -31.95
N GLY A 488 -14.36 2.17 -32.01
CA GLY A 488 -15.22 1.01 -31.83
C GLY A 488 -16.69 1.35 -31.97
N THR A 489 -17.55 0.35 -31.81
CA THR A 489 -19.01 0.53 -31.78
C THR A 489 -19.47 0.58 -30.32
N ALA A 490 -20.10 1.67 -29.90
CA ALA A 490 -20.61 1.78 -28.54
C ALA A 490 -21.83 0.89 -28.33
N ARG A 491 -21.85 0.11 -27.26
CA ARG A 491 -22.98 -0.71 -26.83
C ARG A 491 -23.33 -0.38 -25.39
N PHE A 492 -24.60 -0.08 -25.15
CA PHE A 492 -25.11 0.20 -23.81
C PHE A 492 -25.53 -1.09 -23.10
N THR A 493 -25.01 -1.31 -21.90
CA THR A 493 -25.35 -2.47 -21.06
C THR A 493 -25.94 -1.97 -19.74
N ARG A 494 -27.15 -2.43 -19.40
CA ARG A 494 -27.86 -2.04 -18.16
C ARG A 494 -28.07 -0.52 -18.02
N LEU A 495 -28.16 0.19 -19.14
CA LEU A 495 -28.23 1.65 -19.20
C LEU A 495 -29.65 2.09 -19.60
N LYS A 496 -30.40 2.72 -18.68
CA LYS A 496 -31.68 3.36 -19.01
C LYS A 496 -31.44 4.85 -19.27
N VAL A 497 -31.82 5.29 -20.47
CA VAL A 497 -31.65 6.66 -20.94
C VAL A 497 -33.01 7.27 -21.18
N VAL A 498 -33.23 8.48 -20.67
CA VAL A 498 -34.44 9.25 -20.94
C VAL A 498 -34.05 10.60 -21.51
N ARG A 499 -34.87 11.09 -22.45
CA ARG A 499 -34.71 12.42 -23.02
C ARG A 499 -35.47 13.42 -22.16
N ASN A 500 -34.72 14.32 -21.52
CA ASN A 500 -35.29 15.35 -20.64
C ASN A 500 -35.95 16.49 -21.45
N ASP A 501 -36.68 17.39 -20.80
CA ASP A 501 -37.40 18.52 -21.41
C ASP A 501 -36.47 19.46 -22.22
N ALA A 502 -35.18 19.51 -21.87
CA ALA A 502 -34.14 20.26 -22.58
C ALA A 502 -33.62 19.54 -23.84
N GLY A 503 -34.17 18.37 -24.20
CA GLY A 503 -33.79 17.57 -25.36
C GLY A 503 -32.52 16.74 -25.21
N GLN A 504 -31.92 16.72 -24.01
CA GLN A 504 -30.68 15.99 -23.67
C GLN A 504 -30.98 14.55 -23.23
N ASN A 505 -30.11 13.61 -23.59
CA ASN A 505 -30.16 12.21 -23.17
C ASN A 505 -29.51 12.06 -21.78
N VAL A 506 -30.30 11.78 -20.76
CA VAL A 506 -29.86 11.67 -19.37
C VAL A 506 -29.95 10.21 -18.90
N VAL A 507 -28.91 9.74 -18.24
CA VAL A 507 -28.85 8.39 -17.67
C VAL A 507 -29.57 8.35 -16.33
N LEU A 508 -30.51 7.41 -16.16
CA LEU A 508 -31.23 7.22 -14.89
C LEU A 508 -30.58 6.13 -14.03
N THR A 509 -30.03 5.09 -14.66
CA THR A 509 -29.44 3.93 -13.97
C THR A 509 -28.10 4.25 -13.34
N ARG A 510 -27.91 3.81 -12.10
CA ARG A 510 -26.65 3.95 -11.34
C ARG A 510 -25.54 2.98 -11.76
N ASN A 511 -25.90 1.82 -12.33
CA ASN A 511 -24.97 0.75 -12.71
C ASN A 511 -24.92 0.55 -14.24
N GLY A 512 -25.07 1.65 -15.00
CA GLY A 512 -25.04 1.63 -16.45
C GLY A 512 -23.61 1.56 -16.98
N GLU A 513 -23.39 0.76 -18.02
CA GLU A 513 -22.06 0.58 -18.63
C GLU A 513 -22.13 0.85 -20.14
N ILE A 514 -21.09 1.51 -20.67
CA ILE A 514 -20.85 1.65 -22.11
C ILE A 514 -19.66 0.76 -22.47
N SER A 515 -19.88 -0.26 -23.28
CA SER A 515 -18.82 -1.11 -23.85
C SER A 515 -18.52 -0.66 -25.28
N LEU A 516 -17.25 -0.43 -25.63
CA LEU A 516 -16.84 -0.25 -27.03
C LEU A 516 -16.47 -1.62 -27.61
N LEU A 517 -17.08 -1.97 -28.73
CA LEU A 517 -16.87 -3.25 -29.40
C LEU A 517 -16.04 -3.09 -30.67
N ASP A 518 -15.17 -4.07 -30.92
CA ASP A 518 -14.52 -4.26 -32.22
C ASP A 518 -15.55 -4.71 -33.28
N PRO A 519 -15.33 -4.50 -34.59
CA PRO A 519 -16.10 -5.13 -35.67
C PRO A 519 -16.40 -6.63 -35.53
N LYS A 520 -15.62 -7.39 -34.75
CA LYS A 520 -15.88 -8.82 -34.45
C LYS A 520 -16.75 -9.06 -33.20
N GLY A 521 -17.29 -8.02 -32.59
CA GLY A 521 -18.17 -8.11 -31.41
C GLY A 521 -17.46 -8.37 -30.09
N ARG A 522 -16.12 -8.23 -30.03
CA ARG A 522 -15.34 -8.34 -28.78
C ARG A 522 -15.29 -6.99 -28.06
N GLU A 523 -15.39 -7.01 -26.74
CA GLU A 523 -15.25 -5.81 -25.91
C GLU A 523 -13.80 -5.31 -25.91
N LEU A 524 -13.60 -4.06 -26.33
CA LEU A 524 -12.31 -3.36 -26.39
C LEU A 524 -12.08 -2.46 -25.18
N GLU A 525 -13.14 -1.81 -24.72
CA GLU A 525 -13.15 -0.82 -23.64
C GLU A 525 -14.50 -0.89 -22.93
N LYS A 526 -14.53 -0.71 -21.61
CA LYS A 526 -15.73 -0.74 -20.80
C LYS A 526 -15.69 0.41 -19.81
N CYS A 527 -16.68 1.29 -19.85
CA CYS A 527 -16.78 2.47 -19.01
C CYS A 527 -18.07 2.44 -18.20
N GLU A 528 -17.97 2.62 -16.89
CA GLU A 528 -19.12 2.82 -16.01
C GLU A 528 -19.62 4.26 -16.12
N VAL A 529 -20.92 4.43 -16.32
CA VAL A 529 -21.55 5.74 -16.50
C VAL A 529 -22.32 6.13 -15.25
N PRO A 530 -22.00 7.28 -14.63
CA PRO A 530 -22.73 7.72 -13.43
C PRO A 530 -24.17 8.12 -13.75
N ALA A 531 -25.07 7.90 -12.79
CA ALA A 531 -26.44 8.39 -12.88
C ALA A 531 -26.47 9.92 -13.02
N GLY A 532 -27.32 10.40 -13.91
CA GLY A 532 -27.45 11.80 -14.29
C GLY A 532 -26.39 12.32 -15.24
N ALA A 533 -25.51 11.47 -15.77
CA ALA A 533 -24.66 11.84 -16.88
C ALA A 533 -25.49 12.15 -18.14
N HIS A 534 -25.05 13.16 -18.88
CA HIS A 534 -25.51 13.47 -20.22
C HIS A 534 -24.74 12.65 -21.24
N LEU A 535 -25.43 11.82 -22.01
CA LEU A 535 -24.82 11.05 -23.09
C LEU A 535 -24.67 11.92 -24.33
N MET A 536 -23.47 11.88 -24.91
CA MET A 536 -23.15 12.57 -26.17
C MET A 536 -23.23 11.65 -27.39
N ILE A 537 -23.42 10.35 -27.15
CA ILE A 537 -23.48 9.29 -28.17
C ILE A 537 -24.76 8.47 -28.06
N GLU A 538 -25.12 7.78 -29.13
CA GLU A 538 -26.25 6.84 -29.21
C GLU A 538 -25.79 5.37 -29.16
N ASP A 539 -26.70 4.47 -28.77
CA ASP A 539 -26.42 3.04 -28.74
C ASP A 539 -26.21 2.49 -30.17
N GLY A 540 -25.13 1.75 -30.38
CA GLY A 540 -24.71 1.26 -31.70
C GLY A 540 -23.95 2.27 -32.56
N GLN A 541 -23.65 3.47 -32.05
CA GLN A 541 -22.88 4.47 -32.78
C GLN A 541 -21.40 4.06 -32.91
N GLN A 542 -20.82 4.28 -34.10
CA GLN A 542 -19.38 4.19 -34.30
C GLN A 542 -18.70 5.42 -33.70
N VAL A 543 -17.74 5.20 -32.81
CA VAL A 543 -16.95 6.24 -32.15
C VAL A 543 -15.48 6.15 -32.55
N GLU A 544 -14.83 7.30 -32.68
CA GLU A 544 -13.39 7.40 -32.90
C GLU A 544 -12.67 7.59 -31.56
N ALA A 545 -11.36 7.34 -31.55
CA ALA A 545 -10.54 7.65 -30.38
C ALA A 545 -10.56 9.17 -30.10
N GLY A 546 -10.93 9.55 -28.88
CA GLY A 546 -11.05 10.93 -28.41
C GLY A 546 -12.48 11.48 -28.36
N THR A 547 -13.47 10.77 -28.91
CA THR A 547 -14.88 11.19 -28.84
C THR A 547 -15.39 11.19 -27.40
N VAL A 548 -16.07 12.24 -26.98
CA VAL A 548 -16.70 12.33 -25.65
C VAL A 548 -17.91 11.39 -25.63
N LEU A 549 -17.92 10.45 -24.69
CA LEU A 549 -19.01 9.47 -24.51
C LEU A 549 -20.12 10.06 -23.64
N CYS A 550 -19.75 10.63 -22.49
CA CYS A 550 -20.69 11.26 -21.56
C CYS A 550 -20.05 12.41 -20.75
N GLN A 551 -20.89 13.30 -20.24
CA GLN A 551 -20.50 14.43 -19.38
C GLN A 551 -21.41 14.53 -18.17
N TRP A 552 -20.89 14.95 -17.03
CA TRP A 552 -21.68 15.17 -15.81
C TRP A 552 -21.11 16.31 -14.97
N ASP A 553 -21.89 16.78 -13.99
CA ASP A 553 -21.38 17.71 -12.97
C ASP A 553 -20.57 16.93 -11.91
N PRO A 554 -19.26 17.14 -11.79
CA PRO A 554 -18.44 16.41 -10.84
C PRO A 554 -18.75 16.77 -9.37
N HIS A 555 -19.30 17.96 -9.12
CA HIS A 555 -19.44 18.51 -7.78
C HIS A 555 -20.81 18.27 -7.14
N SER A 556 -21.76 17.72 -7.89
CA SER A 556 -23.09 17.40 -7.38
C SER A 556 -23.54 16.02 -7.84
N ILE A 557 -24.24 15.31 -6.96
CA ILE A 557 -24.93 14.06 -7.28
C ILE A 557 -26.40 14.44 -7.55
N PRO A 558 -26.87 14.33 -8.81
CA PRO A 558 -28.24 14.66 -9.13
C PRO A 558 -29.20 13.55 -8.66
N ILE A 559 -30.34 13.95 -8.10
CA ILE A 559 -31.49 13.09 -7.81
C ILE A 559 -32.53 13.37 -8.89
N LEU A 560 -32.70 12.43 -9.81
CA LEU A 560 -33.55 12.57 -11.00
C LEU A 560 -34.85 11.80 -10.85
N ALA A 561 -35.93 12.30 -11.45
CA ALA A 561 -37.18 11.58 -11.58
C ALA A 561 -37.08 10.48 -12.65
N GLU A 562 -37.38 9.23 -12.32
CA GLU A 562 -37.48 8.12 -13.27
C GLU A 562 -38.79 8.11 -14.05
N VAL A 563 -39.86 8.61 -13.42
CA VAL A 563 -41.21 8.68 -13.99
C VAL A 563 -41.71 10.11 -13.99
N GLY A 564 -42.59 10.45 -14.94
CA GLY A 564 -43.28 11.73 -14.94
C GLY A 564 -44.46 11.72 -13.97
N GLY A 565 -44.66 12.81 -13.23
CA GLY A 565 -45.71 12.91 -12.23
C GLY A 565 -45.81 14.29 -11.60
N LYS A 566 -46.78 14.47 -10.69
CA LYS A 566 -46.93 15.66 -9.88
C LYS A 566 -46.13 15.53 -8.59
N VAL A 567 -45.28 16.51 -8.29
CA VAL A 567 -44.42 16.53 -7.10
C VAL A 567 -45.25 16.79 -5.84
N ARG A 568 -45.09 15.96 -4.81
CA ARG A 568 -45.62 16.17 -3.45
C ARG A 568 -44.50 16.04 -2.42
N TYR A 569 -44.50 16.90 -1.41
CA TYR A 569 -43.56 16.81 -0.30
C TYR A 569 -44.10 15.92 0.81
N GLU A 570 -43.22 15.10 1.39
CA GLU A 570 -43.52 14.33 2.59
C GLU A 570 -42.34 14.45 3.57
N ASP A 571 -42.66 14.68 4.84
CA ASP A 571 -41.71 14.95 5.92
C ASP A 571 -40.73 16.12 5.67
N ILE A 572 -41.05 17.04 4.74
CA ILE A 572 -40.30 18.28 4.45
C ILE A 572 -40.97 19.44 5.19
N ILE A 573 -40.49 19.72 6.40
CA ILE A 573 -41.02 20.73 7.33
C ILE A 573 -39.93 21.77 7.59
N GLU A 574 -40.28 23.03 7.37
CA GLU A 574 -39.38 24.16 7.61
C GLU A 574 -38.98 24.27 9.09
N GLY A 575 -37.68 24.37 9.36
CA GLY A 575 -37.13 24.49 10.71
C GLY A 575 -36.85 23.17 11.43
N GLU A 576 -37.47 22.06 11.00
CA GLU A 576 -37.22 20.72 11.55
C GLU A 576 -36.38 19.85 10.60
N THR A 577 -36.82 19.66 9.35
CA THR A 577 -36.12 18.84 8.35
C THR A 577 -35.47 19.66 7.24
N VAL A 578 -35.99 20.85 6.95
CA VAL A 578 -35.47 21.73 5.89
C VAL A 578 -35.22 23.15 6.41
N ARG A 579 -34.10 23.74 6.02
CA ARG A 579 -33.76 25.15 6.21
C ARG A 579 -34.00 25.91 4.91
N LEU A 580 -34.67 27.05 5.00
CA LEU A 580 -34.71 28.00 3.88
C LEU A 580 -33.46 28.88 3.93
N GLU A 581 -32.64 28.77 2.91
CA GLU A 581 -31.56 29.72 2.64
C GLU A 581 -32.04 30.69 1.58
N LYS A 582 -31.99 31.99 1.90
CA LYS A 582 -32.21 33.04 0.91
C LYS A 582 -30.85 33.41 0.33
N ASP A 583 -30.68 33.16 -0.97
CA ASP A 583 -29.52 33.65 -1.69
C ASP A 583 -29.56 35.18 -1.78
N ALA A 584 -28.41 35.79 -2.09
CA ALA A 584 -28.26 37.24 -2.25
C ALA A 584 -29.20 37.85 -3.33
N ALA A 585 -29.73 37.04 -4.25
CA ALA A 585 -30.68 37.44 -5.28
C ALA A 585 -32.16 37.30 -4.88
N GLY A 586 -32.45 36.84 -3.66
CA GLY A 586 -33.82 36.65 -3.17
C GLY A 586 -34.48 35.31 -3.53
N THR A 587 -33.79 34.44 -4.28
CA THR A 587 -34.23 33.07 -4.53
C THR A 587 -34.18 32.25 -3.24
N ILE A 588 -35.26 31.52 -2.96
CA ILE A 588 -35.39 30.67 -1.78
C ILE A 588 -34.91 29.27 -2.14
N ARG A 589 -33.79 28.84 -1.55
CA ARG A 589 -33.29 27.47 -1.65
C ARG A 589 -33.69 26.68 -0.41
N ARG A 590 -34.15 25.45 -0.63
CA ARG A 590 -34.52 24.51 0.43
C ARG A 590 -33.37 23.55 0.65
N PHE A 591 -32.76 23.61 1.83
CA PHE A 591 -31.63 22.79 2.23
C PHE A 591 -32.06 21.78 3.29
N VAL A 592 -31.86 20.49 3.03
CA VAL A 592 -32.18 19.42 4.00
C VAL A 592 -31.16 19.44 5.13
N MET A 593 -31.63 19.69 6.36
CA MET A 593 -30.79 19.71 7.55
C MET A 593 -30.59 18.31 8.11
N GLU A 594 -29.52 18.14 8.88
CA GLU A 594 -29.38 17.00 9.79
C GLU A 594 -30.50 17.09 10.84
N HIS A 595 -31.40 16.11 10.82
CA HIS A 595 -32.59 16.08 11.67
C HIS A 595 -32.56 14.81 12.51
N LYS A 596 -32.91 14.95 13.79
CA LYS A 596 -32.97 13.84 14.75
C LYS A 596 -34.43 13.59 15.09
N GLY A 597 -35.02 12.53 14.56
CA GLY A 597 -36.44 12.20 14.77
C GLY A 597 -36.95 11.14 13.79
N ASP A 598 -38.28 10.92 13.77
CA ASP A 598 -38.95 9.96 12.89
C ASP A 598 -39.29 10.51 11.48
N LEU A 599 -39.04 11.80 11.25
CA LEU A 599 -39.28 12.48 9.96
C LEU A 599 -38.19 12.10 8.95
N HIS A 600 -38.56 11.77 7.71
CA HIS A 600 -37.62 11.46 6.63
C HIS A 600 -37.99 12.22 5.35
N PRO A 601 -37.34 13.37 5.06
CA PRO A 601 -37.71 14.21 3.93
C PRO A 601 -37.61 13.45 2.61
N GLN A 602 -38.73 13.39 1.89
CA GLN A 602 -38.82 12.70 0.60
C GLN A 602 -39.75 13.43 -0.36
N ILE A 603 -39.49 13.24 -1.65
CA ILE A 603 -40.29 13.76 -2.75
C ILE A 603 -41.08 12.61 -3.35
N ILE A 604 -42.39 12.70 -3.34
CA ILE A 604 -43.28 11.73 -3.99
C ILE A 604 -43.70 12.26 -5.35
N LEU A 605 -43.74 11.38 -6.35
CA LEU A 605 -44.36 11.64 -7.64
C LEU A 605 -45.73 10.94 -7.71
N GLU A 606 -46.77 11.70 -8.00
CA GLU A 606 -48.15 11.22 -8.08
C GLU A 606 -48.71 11.30 -9.50
N ASP A 607 -49.59 10.37 -9.83
CA ASP A 607 -50.42 10.46 -11.04
C ASP A 607 -51.59 11.45 -10.85
N ALA A 608 -52.30 11.79 -11.92
CA ALA A 608 -53.44 12.70 -11.91
C ALA A 608 -54.57 12.28 -10.92
N ASN A 609 -54.61 11.01 -10.53
CA ASN A 609 -55.56 10.43 -9.58
C ASN A 609 -55.06 10.39 -8.12
N GLY A 610 -53.91 10.99 -7.81
CA GLY A 610 -53.32 10.99 -6.45
C GLY A 610 -52.74 9.64 -6.02
N LYS A 611 -52.48 8.73 -6.98
CA LYS A 611 -51.77 7.47 -6.72
C LYS A 611 -50.27 7.74 -6.78
N ILE A 612 -49.55 7.27 -5.77
CA ILE A 612 -48.09 7.32 -5.70
C ILE A 612 -47.51 6.46 -6.83
N LEU A 613 -46.79 7.10 -7.75
CA LEU A 613 -46.05 6.44 -8.83
C LEU A 613 -44.66 6.03 -8.35
N ASP A 614 -43.97 6.93 -7.66
CA ASP A 614 -42.60 6.71 -7.15
C ASP A 614 -42.26 7.69 -6.01
N PHE A 615 -41.21 7.42 -5.24
CA PHE A 615 -40.75 8.27 -4.15
C PHE A 615 -39.22 8.34 -4.06
N TYR A 616 -38.70 9.54 -3.79
CA TYR A 616 -37.27 9.86 -3.78
C TYR A 616 -36.88 10.41 -2.43
N TYR A 617 -36.02 9.68 -1.71
CA TYR A 617 -35.47 10.16 -0.45
C TYR A 617 -34.46 11.28 -0.68
N LEU A 618 -34.55 12.31 0.15
CA LEU A 618 -33.56 13.38 0.17
C LEU A 618 -32.54 13.10 1.28
N PRO A 619 -31.27 12.86 0.94
CA PRO A 619 -30.23 12.72 1.94
C PRO A 619 -29.98 14.06 2.64
N GLU A 620 -29.31 14.01 3.78
CA GLU A 620 -28.85 15.21 4.47
C GLU A 620 -27.99 16.07 3.53
N LYS A 621 -28.08 17.39 3.67
CA LYS A 621 -27.39 18.38 2.84
C LYS A 621 -27.85 18.44 1.38
N ALA A 622 -28.90 17.72 0.99
CA ALA A 622 -29.49 17.88 -0.34
C ALA A 622 -30.15 19.26 -0.50
N HIS A 623 -29.97 19.86 -1.67
CA HIS A 623 -30.70 21.04 -2.11
C HIS A 623 -31.87 20.61 -2.99
N ILE A 624 -33.09 21.01 -2.61
CA ILE A 624 -34.31 20.72 -3.39
C ILE A 624 -34.46 21.78 -4.48
N GLU A 625 -34.56 21.34 -5.74
CA GLU A 625 -34.63 22.22 -6.92
C GLU A 625 -36.06 22.31 -7.49
N VAL A 626 -36.95 21.40 -7.11
CA VAL A 626 -38.37 21.43 -7.53
C VAL A 626 -39.24 22.15 -6.51
N GLU A 627 -40.44 22.52 -6.94
CA GLU A 627 -41.49 23.07 -6.07
C GLU A 627 -42.63 22.06 -5.94
N GLU A 628 -43.29 22.09 -4.78
CA GLU A 628 -44.45 21.24 -4.53
C GLU A 628 -45.60 21.57 -5.50
N GLY A 629 -46.24 20.54 -6.03
CA GLY A 629 -47.34 20.63 -6.99
C GLY A 629 -46.92 20.81 -8.45
N LYS A 630 -45.63 20.96 -8.75
CA LYS A 630 -45.12 21.05 -10.12
C LYS A 630 -45.24 19.70 -10.85
N GLN A 631 -45.67 19.75 -12.12
CA GLN A 631 -45.62 18.58 -13.00
C GLN A 631 -44.21 18.43 -13.56
N VAL A 632 -43.61 17.24 -13.41
CA VAL A 632 -42.27 16.93 -13.92
C VAL A 632 -42.31 15.76 -14.90
N SER A 633 -41.39 15.75 -15.86
CA SER A 633 -41.16 14.63 -16.77
C SER A 633 -40.02 13.74 -16.26
N ALA A 634 -39.95 12.51 -16.77
CA ALA A 634 -38.83 11.63 -16.48
C ALA A 634 -37.50 12.25 -16.96
N GLY A 635 -36.46 12.18 -16.13
CA GLY A 635 -35.17 12.83 -16.32
C GLY A 635 -35.05 14.22 -15.68
N THR A 636 -36.12 14.77 -15.09
CA THR A 636 -36.07 16.07 -14.40
C THR A 636 -35.28 15.98 -13.10
N LEU A 637 -34.45 17.00 -12.80
CA LEU A 637 -33.73 17.13 -11.54
C LEU A 637 -34.67 17.52 -10.40
N LEU A 638 -34.85 16.62 -9.42
CA LEU A 638 -35.67 16.83 -8.23
C LEU A 638 -34.88 17.57 -7.14
N ALA A 639 -33.68 17.07 -6.86
CA ALA A 639 -32.77 17.61 -5.88
C ALA A 639 -31.33 17.31 -6.29
N LYS A 640 -30.38 18.02 -5.70
CA LYS A 640 -28.95 17.75 -5.86
C LYS A 640 -28.28 17.68 -4.51
N THR A 641 -27.42 16.69 -4.32
CA THR A 641 -26.57 16.62 -3.13
C THR A 641 -25.19 17.11 -3.54
N PRO A 642 -24.59 18.09 -2.83
CA PRO A 642 -23.21 18.44 -3.07
C PRO A 642 -22.39 17.19 -2.82
N ARG A 643 -21.60 16.77 -3.81
CA ARG A 643 -20.72 15.62 -3.64
C ARG A 643 -19.76 15.99 -2.54
N GLU A 644 -19.79 15.26 -1.42
CA GLU A 644 -18.72 15.38 -0.46
C GLU A 644 -17.47 14.93 -1.19
N VAL A 645 -16.67 15.91 -1.61
CA VAL A 645 -15.34 15.68 -2.15
C VAL A 645 -14.70 14.81 -1.09
N SER A 646 -14.42 13.55 -1.45
CA SER A 646 -13.69 12.62 -0.59
C SER A 646 -12.48 13.42 -0.14
N GLY A 647 -12.52 13.90 1.11
CA GLY A 647 -11.70 15.02 1.52
C GLY A 647 -10.28 14.72 1.12
N THR A 648 -9.55 15.72 0.59
CA THR A 648 -8.15 15.60 0.11
C THR A 648 -7.52 14.45 0.85
N GLN A 649 -7.35 13.28 0.19
CA GLN A 649 -6.93 12.07 0.92
C GLN A 649 -5.69 12.49 1.68
N ASP A 650 -5.89 12.70 2.98
CA ASP A 650 -4.92 13.48 3.71
C ASP A 650 -3.71 12.56 3.70
N ILE A 651 -2.64 12.97 3.03
CA ILE A 651 -1.40 12.19 2.94
C ILE A 651 -1.00 11.80 4.38
N THR A 652 -1.36 12.65 5.33
CA THR A 652 -1.13 12.49 6.77
C THR A 652 -2.06 11.50 7.50
N GLY A 653 -3.14 11.01 6.87
CA GLY A 653 -4.13 10.07 7.42
C GLY A 653 -3.88 8.59 7.10
N GLY A 654 -2.88 8.28 6.27
CA GLY A 654 -2.58 6.90 5.85
C GLY A 654 -2.22 5.98 7.02
N LEU A 655 -1.29 6.38 7.88
CA LEU A 655 -0.82 5.54 8.99
C LEU A 655 -1.91 5.26 10.06
N PRO A 656 -2.72 6.24 10.52
CA PRO A 656 -3.87 5.96 11.38
C PRO A 656 -4.85 4.96 10.79
N ARG A 657 -5.09 5.03 9.47
CA ARG A 657 -5.96 4.08 8.77
C ARG A 657 -5.37 2.67 8.74
N VAL A 658 -4.09 2.53 8.43
CA VAL A 658 -3.37 1.24 8.51
C VAL A 658 -3.45 0.65 9.92
N THR A 659 -3.26 1.49 10.93
CA THR A 659 -3.37 1.09 12.35
C THR A 659 -4.79 0.65 12.70
N GLU A 660 -5.83 1.36 12.24
CA GLU A 660 -7.23 1.00 12.43
C GLU A 660 -7.55 -0.39 11.86
N ILE A 661 -7.04 -0.68 10.66
CA ILE A 661 -7.23 -1.95 9.96
C ILE A 661 -6.51 -3.09 10.69
N PHE A 662 -5.23 -2.92 11.07
CA PHE A 662 -4.48 -3.93 11.82
C PHE A 662 -5.03 -4.17 13.23
N GLU A 663 -5.66 -3.18 13.85
CA GLU A 663 -6.36 -3.36 15.12
C GLU A 663 -7.77 -3.95 14.95
N ALA A 664 -8.18 -4.26 13.72
CA ALA A 664 -9.51 -4.79 13.37
C ALA A 664 -10.65 -3.98 14.02
N ARG A 665 -10.49 -2.65 14.10
CA ARG A 665 -11.48 -1.76 14.72
C ARG A 665 -12.71 -1.64 13.83
N ARG A 666 -13.87 -1.49 14.45
CA ARG A 666 -15.08 -1.12 13.71
C ARG A 666 -14.96 0.34 13.26
N PRO A 667 -15.11 0.62 11.95
CA PRO A 667 -15.17 2.00 11.47
C PRO A 667 -16.27 2.79 12.19
N LYS A 668 -16.06 4.10 12.36
CA LYS A 668 -17.06 4.99 12.99
C LYS A 668 -18.39 5.00 12.24
N ASP A 669 -18.32 4.94 10.91
CA ASP A 669 -19.50 4.93 10.05
C ASP A 669 -19.47 3.74 9.08
N PRO A 670 -19.88 2.54 9.53
CA PRO A 670 -19.71 1.31 8.73
C PRO A 670 -20.78 1.15 7.66
N ALA A 671 -20.42 0.52 6.54
CA ALA A 671 -21.38 -0.01 5.59
C ALA A 671 -22.08 -1.26 6.15
N VAL A 672 -23.35 -1.41 5.82
CA VAL A 672 -24.14 -2.61 6.12
C VAL A 672 -24.07 -3.52 4.89
N ILE A 673 -23.70 -4.78 5.10
CA ILE A 673 -23.59 -5.79 4.03
C ILE A 673 -24.77 -6.78 4.07
N ALA A 674 -25.14 -7.29 2.89
CA ALA A 674 -26.16 -8.32 2.75
C ALA A 674 -25.68 -9.64 3.40
N GLU A 675 -26.53 -10.29 4.18
CA GLU A 675 -26.19 -11.56 4.87
C GLU A 675 -26.46 -12.79 4.01
N ILE A 676 -27.35 -12.66 3.03
CA ILE A 676 -27.78 -13.73 2.13
C ILE A 676 -27.90 -13.18 0.71
N ASP A 677 -27.82 -14.08 -0.28
CA ASP A 677 -28.16 -13.78 -1.66
C ASP A 677 -29.68 -13.60 -1.78
N GLY A 678 -30.12 -12.56 -2.49
CA GLY A 678 -31.56 -12.37 -2.66
C GLY A 678 -31.97 -11.04 -3.28
N THR A 679 -33.28 -10.87 -3.41
CA THR A 679 -33.89 -9.62 -3.89
C THR A 679 -34.12 -8.68 -2.72
N VAL A 680 -33.77 -7.41 -2.90
CA VAL A 680 -33.90 -6.36 -1.90
C VAL A 680 -35.33 -5.82 -1.86
N GLU A 681 -35.92 -5.80 -0.67
CA GLU A 681 -37.18 -5.13 -0.36
C GLU A 681 -36.95 -4.09 0.74
N ILE A 682 -37.13 -2.82 0.42
CA ILE A 682 -36.99 -1.73 1.39
C ILE A 682 -38.37 -1.47 1.98
N LEU A 683 -38.57 -1.82 3.26
CA LEU A 683 -39.84 -1.57 3.94
C LEU A 683 -39.99 -0.07 4.25
N GLY A 684 -41.18 0.47 3.96
CA GLY A 684 -41.56 1.82 4.39
C GLY A 684 -41.87 1.92 5.88
N GLU A 685 -42.12 0.79 6.57
CA GLU A 685 -42.41 0.76 8.00
C GLU A 685 -41.14 0.93 8.85
N LYS A 686 -41.14 1.97 9.68
CA LYS A 686 -40.01 2.40 10.49
C LYS A 686 -40.01 1.64 11.83
N ARG A 687 -38.89 1.01 12.19
CA ARG A 687 -38.66 0.48 13.56
C ARG A 687 -37.58 1.32 14.25
N ARG A 688 -37.96 2.09 15.28
CA ARG A 688 -37.06 2.87 16.15
C ARG A 688 -36.12 3.84 15.38
N GLY A 689 -36.65 4.58 14.40
CA GLY A 689 -35.86 5.59 13.66
C GLY A 689 -34.72 5.04 12.79
N ARG A 690 -34.71 3.73 12.50
CA ARG A 690 -33.79 3.06 11.56
C ARG A 690 -34.60 2.43 10.43
N ARG A 691 -34.01 2.43 9.24
CA ARG A 691 -34.60 1.81 8.04
C ARG A 691 -34.33 0.31 8.06
N THR A 692 -35.30 -0.48 7.62
CA THR A 692 -35.16 -1.92 7.49
C THR A 692 -35.11 -2.29 6.03
N ILE A 693 -33.99 -2.89 5.62
CA ILE A 693 -33.83 -3.50 4.30
C ILE A 693 -33.99 -5.00 4.50
N ILE A 694 -34.96 -5.61 3.83
CA ILE A 694 -35.15 -7.06 3.83
C ILE A 694 -34.52 -7.61 2.57
N VAL A 695 -33.65 -8.61 2.72
CA VAL A 695 -33.16 -9.40 1.59
C VAL A 695 -33.91 -10.72 1.60
N ARG A 696 -34.59 -11.04 0.50
CA ARG A 696 -35.34 -12.30 0.30
C ARG A 696 -34.58 -13.23 -0.63
N SER A 697 -34.14 -14.37 -0.10
CA SER A 697 -33.58 -15.44 -0.93
C SER A 697 -34.66 -16.11 -1.79
N GLU A 698 -34.25 -16.74 -2.88
CA GLU A 698 -35.14 -17.58 -3.70
C GLU A 698 -35.74 -18.76 -2.90
N SER A 699 -35.05 -19.20 -1.84
CA SER A 699 -35.51 -20.25 -0.91
C SER A 699 -36.55 -19.79 0.11
N GLY A 700 -36.95 -18.51 0.11
CA GLY A 700 -37.94 -17.95 1.04
C GLY A 700 -37.37 -17.56 2.42
N ILE A 701 -36.06 -17.67 2.63
CA ILE A 701 -35.39 -17.14 3.84
C ILE A 701 -35.28 -15.62 3.70
N GLU A 702 -35.75 -14.90 4.71
CA GLU A 702 -35.68 -13.44 4.81
C GLU A 702 -34.66 -13.03 5.87
N ARG A 703 -33.84 -12.01 5.57
CA ARG A 703 -32.94 -11.37 6.54
C ARG A 703 -33.20 -9.88 6.60
N GLU A 704 -33.47 -9.39 7.81
CA GLU A 704 -33.68 -7.97 8.10
C GLU A 704 -32.34 -7.28 8.39
N HIS A 705 -32.07 -6.17 7.70
CA HIS A 705 -30.88 -5.33 7.85
C HIS A 705 -31.28 -3.93 8.32
N LEU A 706 -30.76 -3.50 9.48
CA LEU A 706 -31.03 -2.18 10.04
C LEU A 706 -29.99 -1.16 9.56
N VAL A 707 -30.47 -0.10 8.89
CA VAL A 707 -29.64 0.99 8.38
C VAL A 707 -29.96 2.29 9.11
N SER A 708 -28.93 3.02 9.53
CA SER A 708 -29.06 4.35 10.15
C SER A 708 -29.71 5.36 9.20
N HIS A 709 -30.46 6.31 9.76
CA HIS A 709 -31.02 7.42 8.99
C HIS A 709 -29.92 8.26 8.31
N GLY A 710 -30.25 8.91 7.19
CA GLY A 710 -29.36 9.83 6.47
C GLY A 710 -28.35 9.16 5.52
N LYS A 711 -28.08 7.85 5.65
CA LYS A 711 -27.11 7.17 4.78
C LYS A 711 -27.62 6.96 3.36
N HIS A 712 -26.72 7.16 2.39
CA HIS A 712 -26.99 6.89 0.99
C HIS A 712 -27.03 5.38 0.71
N LEU A 713 -28.17 4.92 0.20
CA LEU A 713 -28.38 3.51 -0.18
C LEU A 713 -27.78 3.26 -1.56
N ARG A 714 -27.05 2.14 -1.71
CA ARG A 714 -26.52 1.69 -3.00
C ARG A 714 -27.53 0.90 -3.80
N VAL A 715 -28.52 0.32 -3.12
CA VAL A 715 -29.50 -0.62 -3.67
C VAL A 715 -30.91 -0.03 -3.66
N HIS A 716 -31.72 -0.43 -4.63
CA HIS A 716 -33.14 -0.10 -4.73
C HIS A 716 -34.02 -1.35 -4.52
N THR A 717 -35.30 -1.13 -4.24
CA THR A 717 -36.28 -2.22 -4.16
C THR A 717 -36.37 -2.96 -5.49
N GLY A 718 -36.18 -4.28 -5.47
CA GLY A 718 -36.15 -5.14 -6.65
C GLY A 718 -34.76 -5.48 -7.17
N ASP A 719 -33.70 -4.87 -6.63
CA ASP A 719 -32.32 -5.24 -6.99
C ASP A 719 -31.95 -6.60 -6.40
N PHE A 720 -31.20 -7.39 -7.17
CA PHE A 720 -30.60 -8.64 -6.69
C PHE A 720 -29.22 -8.35 -6.12
N VAL A 721 -28.99 -8.72 -4.85
CA VAL A 721 -27.72 -8.54 -4.15
C VAL A 721 -27.12 -9.90 -3.78
N ARG A 722 -25.79 -9.97 -3.76
CA ARG A 722 -25.06 -11.13 -3.26
C ARG A 722 -24.69 -10.96 -1.78
N ALA A 723 -24.55 -12.07 -1.07
CA ALA A 723 -24.05 -12.10 0.30
C ALA A 723 -22.67 -11.45 0.37
N GLY A 724 -22.51 -10.50 1.28
CA GLY A 724 -21.31 -9.67 1.44
C GLY A 724 -21.31 -8.37 0.63
N GLU A 725 -22.28 -8.14 -0.25
CA GLU A 725 -22.41 -6.89 -1.00
C GLU A 725 -22.90 -5.74 -0.10
N ALA A 726 -22.33 -4.55 -0.28
CA ALA A 726 -22.66 -3.37 0.52
C ALA A 726 -24.01 -2.78 0.10
N LEU A 727 -24.97 -2.76 1.01
CA LEU A 727 -26.30 -2.16 0.83
C LEU A 727 -26.25 -0.63 0.92
N VAL A 728 -25.25 -0.11 1.62
CA VAL A 728 -25.11 1.29 2.00
C VAL A 728 -23.67 1.73 1.79
N ASP A 729 -23.46 3.00 1.45
CA ASP A 729 -22.11 3.55 1.34
C ASP A 729 -21.39 3.56 2.70
N GLY A 730 -20.09 3.25 2.66
CA GLY A 730 -19.20 3.27 3.82
C GLY A 730 -18.11 2.20 3.78
N PRO A 731 -17.10 2.29 4.66
CA PRO A 731 -16.11 1.24 4.85
C PRO A 731 -16.74 -0.05 5.39
N LEU A 732 -16.32 -1.18 4.85
CA LEU A 732 -16.78 -2.50 5.31
C LEU A 732 -16.17 -2.86 6.67
N VAL A 733 -16.93 -3.59 7.48
CA VAL A 733 -16.48 -4.09 8.77
C VAL A 733 -15.83 -5.47 8.61
N PRO A 734 -14.54 -5.65 8.95
CA PRO A 734 -13.85 -6.93 8.79
C PRO A 734 -14.53 -8.11 9.51
N HIS A 735 -15.08 -7.87 10.70
CA HIS A 735 -15.80 -8.91 11.47
C HIS A 735 -17.06 -9.41 10.79
N ASP A 736 -17.77 -8.53 10.09
CA ASP A 736 -19.00 -8.90 9.39
C ASP A 736 -18.66 -9.67 8.10
N ILE A 737 -17.57 -9.30 7.42
CA ILE A 737 -17.03 -10.06 6.27
C ILE A 737 -16.64 -11.48 6.70
N LEU A 738 -15.92 -11.63 7.83
CA LEU A 738 -15.54 -12.96 8.32
C LEU A 738 -16.77 -13.84 8.59
N ARG A 739 -17.82 -13.26 9.18
CA ARG A 739 -19.05 -14.00 9.52
C ARG A 739 -19.84 -14.44 8.28
N ILE A 740 -19.88 -13.60 7.24
CA ILE A 740 -20.78 -13.79 6.09
C ILE A 740 -20.04 -14.43 4.91
N SER A 741 -18.87 -13.90 4.55
CA SER A 741 -18.12 -14.29 3.35
C SER A 741 -16.94 -15.22 3.66
N GLY A 742 -16.63 -15.48 4.93
CA GLY A 742 -15.61 -16.43 5.37
C GLY A 742 -14.19 -15.85 5.48
N GLU A 743 -13.23 -16.72 5.84
CA GLU A 743 -11.83 -16.35 6.12
C GLU A 743 -11.12 -15.75 4.90
N GLU A 744 -11.26 -16.38 3.72
CA GLU A 744 -10.54 -15.95 2.51
C GLU A 744 -10.96 -14.54 2.08
N ALA A 745 -12.25 -14.23 2.14
CA ALA A 745 -12.79 -12.93 1.77
C ALA A 745 -12.27 -11.81 2.69
N VAL A 746 -12.25 -12.03 4.01
CA VAL A 746 -11.72 -11.03 4.95
C VAL A 746 -10.21 -10.86 4.80
N GLN A 747 -9.47 -11.94 4.55
CA GLN A 747 -8.04 -11.90 4.30
C GLN A 747 -7.69 -11.06 3.07
N GLN A 748 -8.36 -11.32 1.95
CA GLN A 748 -8.18 -10.56 0.71
C GLN A 748 -8.56 -9.09 0.90
N TYR A 749 -9.66 -8.81 1.62
CA TYR A 749 -10.07 -7.45 1.94
C TYR A 749 -9.01 -6.69 2.73
N LEU A 750 -8.48 -7.28 3.81
CA LEU A 750 -7.46 -6.66 4.65
C LEU A 750 -6.16 -6.37 3.87
N VAL A 751 -5.66 -7.35 3.10
CA VAL A 751 -4.45 -7.17 2.29
C VAL A 751 -4.66 -6.06 1.27
N ARG A 752 -5.80 -6.03 0.57
CA ARG A 752 -6.11 -5.01 -0.43
C ARG A 752 -6.21 -3.62 0.17
N GLU A 753 -6.93 -3.45 1.28
CA GLU A 753 -7.09 -2.14 1.92
C GLU A 753 -5.76 -1.58 2.43
N ILE A 754 -4.93 -2.41 3.05
CA ILE A 754 -3.61 -1.98 3.53
C ILE A 754 -2.72 -1.61 2.35
N GLN A 755 -2.68 -2.45 1.30
CA GLN A 755 -1.89 -2.16 0.10
C GLN A 755 -2.33 -0.88 -0.60
N ASN A 756 -3.64 -0.62 -0.69
CA ASN A 756 -4.16 0.61 -1.28
C ASN A 756 -3.63 1.85 -0.55
N VAL A 757 -3.47 1.79 0.78
CA VAL A 757 -2.87 2.90 1.53
C VAL A 757 -1.40 3.10 1.17
N TYR A 758 -0.58 2.04 1.17
CA TYR A 758 0.85 2.15 0.82
C TYR A 758 1.05 2.58 -0.65
N ARG A 759 0.29 2.01 -1.58
CA ARG A 759 0.33 2.35 -3.02
C ARG A 759 -0.15 3.76 -3.31
N SER A 760 -1.17 4.26 -2.59
CA SER A 760 -1.60 5.65 -2.69
C SER A 760 -0.46 6.63 -2.43
N GLN A 761 0.52 6.21 -1.63
CA GLN A 761 1.70 6.97 -1.29
C GLN A 761 2.94 6.55 -2.08
N ARG A 762 2.81 5.72 -3.13
CA ARG A 762 3.91 5.20 -3.96
C ARG A 762 5.00 4.50 -3.14
N VAL A 763 4.57 3.73 -2.15
CA VAL A 763 5.43 2.85 -1.38
C VAL A 763 5.09 1.42 -1.77
N ASP A 764 6.07 0.72 -2.34
CA ASP A 764 5.89 -0.63 -2.86
C ASP A 764 6.29 -1.66 -1.79
N ILE A 765 5.31 -2.45 -1.35
CA ILE A 765 5.50 -3.55 -0.39
C ILE A 765 4.95 -4.81 -1.03
N ASN A 766 5.65 -5.94 -0.90
CA ASN A 766 5.11 -7.21 -1.38
C ASN A 766 3.99 -7.72 -0.47
N ASP A 767 2.91 -8.24 -1.07
CA ASP A 767 1.74 -8.76 -0.35
C ASP A 767 2.10 -9.80 0.72
N LYS A 768 3.20 -10.58 0.53
CA LYS A 768 3.60 -11.67 1.44
C LYS A 768 3.79 -11.21 2.89
N HIS A 769 4.27 -9.98 3.06
CA HIS A 769 4.53 -9.42 4.39
C HIS A 769 3.22 -9.13 5.11
N ILE A 770 2.25 -8.53 4.42
CA ILE A 770 0.93 -8.23 4.98
C ILE A 770 0.15 -9.54 5.23
N GLU A 771 0.26 -10.50 4.31
CA GLU A 771 -0.33 -11.83 4.44
C GLU A 771 0.12 -12.56 5.71
N ILE A 772 1.40 -12.45 6.12
CA ILE A 772 1.89 -13.02 7.37
C ILE A 772 1.18 -12.40 8.58
N ILE A 773 1.05 -11.07 8.62
CA ILE A 773 0.39 -10.38 9.73
C ILE A 773 -1.10 -10.75 9.80
N VAL A 774 -1.78 -10.74 8.65
CA VAL A 774 -3.19 -11.11 8.55
C VAL A 774 -3.43 -12.56 8.96
N ALA A 775 -2.51 -13.48 8.61
CA ALA A 775 -2.56 -14.86 9.08
C ALA A 775 -2.48 -14.95 10.61
N GLN A 776 -1.64 -14.13 11.26
CA GLN A 776 -1.59 -14.07 12.73
C GLN A 776 -2.85 -13.46 13.36
N MET A 777 -3.52 -12.51 12.69
CA MET A 777 -4.78 -11.93 13.17
C MET A 777 -5.94 -12.94 13.22
N LEU A 778 -5.92 -13.95 12.36
CA LEU A 778 -6.94 -15.02 12.25
C LEU A 778 -6.49 -16.36 12.88
N ARG A 779 -5.38 -16.36 13.62
CA ARG A 779 -4.78 -17.58 14.19
C ARG A 779 -5.58 -18.18 15.36
N LYS A 780 -6.47 -17.40 15.97
CA LYS A 780 -7.24 -17.83 17.15
C LYS A 780 -8.64 -18.29 16.78
N VAL A 781 -9.10 -19.34 17.46
CA VAL A 781 -10.46 -19.87 17.35
C VAL A 781 -11.16 -19.77 18.71
N ARG A 782 -12.47 -19.57 18.69
CA ARG A 782 -13.33 -19.62 19.86
C ARG A 782 -14.11 -20.92 19.85
N VAL A 783 -13.97 -21.73 20.90
CA VAL A 783 -14.70 -22.98 21.04
C VAL A 783 -16.19 -22.70 21.20
N GLU A 784 -17.02 -23.28 20.34
CA GLU A 784 -18.48 -23.19 20.40
C GLU A 784 -19.05 -24.32 21.24
N SER A 785 -18.70 -25.56 20.90
CA SER A 785 -19.02 -26.75 21.69
C SER A 785 -17.75 -27.54 21.98
N GLY A 786 -17.57 -27.94 23.24
CA GLY A 786 -16.42 -28.71 23.70
C GLY A 786 -16.43 -30.18 23.28
N GLY A 787 -17.60 -30.72 22.90
CA GLY A 787 -17.77 -32.14 22.60
C GLY A 787 -17.18 -33.04 23.71
N ASP A 788 -16.47 -34.09 23.31
CA ASP A 788 -15.76 -35.01 24.21
C ASP A 788 -14.26 -34.66 24.39
N THR A 789 -13.82 -33.46 23.95
CA THR A 789 -12.39 -33.06 23.99
C THR A 789 -11.91 -32.50 25.33
N GLY A 790 -12.83 -32.21 26.25
CA GLY A 790 -12.54 -31.51 27.51
C GLY A 790 -12.23 -30.02 27.35
N LEU A 791 -12.52 -29.42 26.20
CA LEU A 791 -12.39 -27.98 25.97
C LEU A 791 -13.54 -27.19 26.59
N LEU A 792 -13.21 -26.01 27.14
CA LEU A 792 -14.21 -25.09 27.68
C LEU A 792 -14.88 -24.28 26.57
N GLU A 793 -16.21 -24.29 26.56
CA GLU A 793 -17.02 -23.47 25.66
C GLU A 793 -16.75 -21.98 25.88
N GLY A 794 -16.63 -21.25 24.79
CA GLY A 794 -16.29 -19.83 24.78
C GLY A 794 -14.81 -19.51 25.00
N SER A 795 -13.96 -20.49 25.32
CA SER A 795 -12.52 -20.29 25.43
C SER A 795 -11.87 -19.97 24.08
N VAL A 796 -10.81 -19.17 24.10
CA VAL A 796 -10.05 -18.78 22.89
C VAL A 796 -8.71 -19.48 22.92
N MET A 797 -8.39 -20.20 21.85
CA MET A 797 -7.13 -20.94 21.73
C MET A 797 -6.55 -20.88 20.31
N ASP A 798 -5.36 -21.41 20.12
CA ASP A 798 -4.71 -21.47 18.81
C ASP A 798 -5.42 -22.46 17.87
N LYS A 799 -5.61 -22.07 16.61
CA LYS A 799 -6.28 -22.88 15.57
C LYS A 799 -5.61 -24.25 15.37
N PHE A 800 -4.28 -24.32 15.42
CA PHE A 800 -3.55 -25.57 15.22
C PHE A 800 -3.59 -26.46 16.46
N GLU A 801 -3.56 -25.87 17.66
CA GLU A 801 -3.74 -26.61 18.90
C GLU A 801 -5.15 -27.21 19.00
N PHE A 802 -6.17 -26.45 18.61
CA PHE A 802 -7.55 -26.93 18.53
C PHE A 802 -7.71 -28.09 17.55
N ARG A 803 -7.16 -27.96 16.32
CA ARG A 803 -7.17 -29.03 15.31
C ARG A 803 -6.47 -30.28 15.83
N LYS A 804 -5.30 -30.13 16.44
CA LYS A 804 -4.53 -31.24 17.02
C LYS A 804 -5.34 -32.02 18.06
N LYS A 805 -6.04 -31.34 18.97
CA LYS A 805 -6.91 -32.00 19.97
C LYS A 805 -8.06 -32.77 19.33
N ASN A 806 -8.68 -32.22 18.28
CA ASN A 806 -9.71 -32.93 17.53
C ASN A 806 -9.16 -34.14 16.76
N GLU A 807 -7.96 -34.03 16.18
CA GLU A 807 -7.28 -35.14 15.50
C GLU A 807 -6.87 -36.25 16.46
N GLU A 808 -6.39 -35.90 17.67
CA GLU A 808 -6.12 -36.83 18.75
C GLU A 808 -7.39 -37.57 19.18
N LEU A 809 -8.49 -36.84 19.37
CA LEU A 809 -9.80 -37.43 19.71
C LEU A 809 -10.35 -38.33 18.60
N ALA A 810 -10.12 -37.99 17.32
CA ALA A 810 -10.56 -38.80 16.19
C ALA A 810 -9.89 -40.19 16.12
N ARG A 811 -8.74 -40.37 16.79
CA ARG A 811 -8.05 -41.66 16.94
C ARG A 811 -8.56 -42.48 18.13
N CYS A 812 -9.45 -41.90 18.93
CA CYS A 812 -10.03 -42.55 20.09
C CYS A 812 -11.46 -43.02 19.82
N LEU A 813 -11.92 -43.95 20.65
CA LEU A 813 -13.28 -44.46 20.69
C LEU A 813 -13.84 -44.24 22.09
N LYS A 814 -15.11 -43.87 22.16
CA LYS A 814 -15.84 -43.69 23.41
C LYS A 814 -16.62 -44.96 23.71
N ILE A 815 -16.29 -45.63 24.81
CA ILE A 815 -16.93 -46.90 25.19
C ILE A 815 -18.39 -46.63 25.59
N THR A 816 -19.30 -47.34 24.95
CA THR A 816 -20.74 -47.32 25.29
C THR A 816 -21.12 -48.52 26.14
N GLN A 817 -20.54 -49.69 25.87
CA GLN A 817 -20.73 -50.87 26.71
C GLN A 817 -19.38 -51.54 26.94
N PRO A 818 -18.91 -51.64 28.20
CA PRO A 818 -17.57 -52.18 28.47
C PRO A 818 -17.44 -53.70 28.33
N GLY A 819 -18.54 -54.46 28.24
CA GLY A 819 -18.47 -55.93 28.14
C GLY A 819 -17.69 -56.56 29.30
N ASP A 820 -16.80 -57.52 28.99
CA ASP A 820 -15.86 -58.14 29.94
C ASP A 820 -14.45 -57.50 29.90
N THR A 821 -14.27 -56.37 29.21
CA THR A 821 -12.99 -55.63 29.15
C THR A 821 -12.72 -54.83 30.44
N ARG A 822 -11.53 -54.26 30.61
CA ARG A 822 -11.19 -53.43 31.78
C ARG A 822 -11.69 -51.99 31.67
N PHE A 823 -12.38 -51.66 30.57
CA PHE A 823 -12.88 -50.33 30.28
C PHE A 823 -14.10 -49.97 31.14
N GLN A 824 -14.32 -48.67 31.36
CA GLN A 824 -15.56 -48.15 31.96
C GLN A 824 -16.46 -47.49 30.91
N GLU A 825 -17.76 -47.49 31.16
CA GLU A 825 -18.73 -46.80 30.31
C GLU A 825 -18.41 -45.28 30.28
N GLY A 826 -18.24 -44.73 29.09
CA GLY A 826 -17.87 -43.33 28.86
C GLY A 826 -16.37 -43.07 28.76
N ASP A 827 -15.50 -44.06 28.98
CA ASP A 827 -14.06 -43.92 28.78
C ASP A 827 -13.72 -43.64 27.31
N ILE A 828 -12.72 -42.77 27.10
CA ILE A 828 -12.19 -42.44 25.78
C ILE A 828 -10.83 -43.10 25.65
N VAL A 829 -10.75 -44.13 24.81
CA VAL A 829 -9.55 -44.97 24.66
C VAL A 829 -9.02 -44.92 23.23
N PRO A 830 -7.69 -44.98 23.01
CA PRO A 830 -7.13 -45.07 21.68
C PRO A 830 -7.64 -46.33 20.96
N ARG A 831 -7.93 -46.21 19.66
CA ARG A 831 -8.47 -47.31 18.86
C ARG A 831 -7.59 -48.57 18.89
N GLU A 832 -6.27 -48.41 18.90
CA GLU A 832 -5.32 -49.52 18.97
C GLU A 832 -5.43 -50.31 20.28
N VAL A 833 -5.60 -49.60 21.40
CA VAL A 833 -5.75 -50.22 22.73
C VAL A 833 -7.09 -50.94 22.83
N PHE A 834 -8.15 -50.32 22.31
CA PHE A 834 -9.48 -50.92 22.23
C PHE A 834 -9.49 -52.21 21.40
N GLU A 835 -8.87 -52.19 20.21
CA GLU A 835 -8.80 -53.37 19.33
C GLU A 835 -7.94 -54.50 19.93
N GLN A 836 -6.83 -54.17 20.61
CA GLN A 836 -6.02 -55.16 21.31
C GLN A 836 -6.76 -55.82 22.47
N GLU A 837 -7.40 -55.02 23.32
CA GLU A 837 -8.07 -55.53 24.51
C GLU A 837 -9.33 -56.34 24.16
N ASN A 838 -10.08 -55.93 23.13
CA ASN A 838 -11.18 -56.75 22.60
C ASN A 838 -10.69 -58.07 22.00
N ALA A 839 -9.54 -58.08 21.29
CA ALA A 839 -8.99 -59.31 20.75
C ALA A 839 -8.52 -60.28 21.86
N GLU A 840 -7.99 -59.76 22.98
CA GLU A 840 -7.66 -60.57 24.16
C GLU A 840 -8.91 -61.15 24.82
N VAL A 841 -9.95 -60.35 25.04
CA VAL A 841 -11.21 -60.80 25.66
C VAL A 841 -11.95 -61.80 24.77
N GLU A 842 -11.96 -61.62 23.45
CA GLU A 842 -12.53 -62.59 22.51
C GLU A 842 -11.74 -63.91 22.50
N ALA A 843 -10.41 -63.86 22.64
CA ALA A 843 -9.57 -65.06 22.74
C ALA A 843 -9.81 -65.83 24.06
N GLU A 844 -10.15 -65.13 25.14
CA GLU A 844 -10.54 -65.72 26.43
C GLU A 844 -12.01 -66.17 26.47
N GLY A 845 -12.81 -65.87 25.42
CA GLY A 845 -14.21 -66.25 25.29
C GLY A 845 -15.22 -65.33 25.98
N GLY A 846 -14.80 -64.12 26.37
CA GLY A 846 -15.64 -63.08 26.95
C GLY A 846 -16.36 -62.21 25.92
N GLN A 847 -17.23 -61.32 26.37
CA GLN A 847 -17.92 -60.35 25.51
C GLN A 847 -17.04 -59.12 25.22
N PRO A 848 -16.80 -58.77 23.94
CA PRO A 848 -16.03 -57.57 23.58
C PRO A 848 -16.77 -56.29 23.97
N ALA A 849 -16.02 -55.22 24.22
CA ALA A 849 -16.59 -53.90 24.46
C ALA A 849 -17.15 -53.28 23.16
N GLU A 850 -18.26 -52.54 23.27
CA GLU A 850 -18.81 -51.71 22.20
C GLU A 850 -18.42 -50.24 22.41
N ALA A 851 -18.05 -49.56 21.32
CA ALA A 851 -17.67 -48.15 21.36
C ALA A 851 -18.19 -47.36 20.14
N VAL A 852 -18.43 -46.08 20.36
CA VAL A 852 -18.91 -45.11 19.36
C VAL A 852 -17.82 -44.06 19.12
N LYS A 853 -17.86 -43.41 17.95
CA LYS A 853 -16.96 -42.28 17.68
C LYS A 853 -17.26 -41.11 18.63
N PRO A 854 -16.26 -40.56 19.32
CA PRO A 854 -16.45 -39.38 20.18
C PRO A 854 -16.84 -38.16 19.35
N SER A 855 -17.58 -37.24 19.97
CA SER A 855 -18.03 -35.99 19.34
C SER A 855 -16.89 -34.97 19.31
N PRO A 856 -16.46 -34.49 18.14
CA PRO A 856 -15.39 -33.49 18.05
C PRO A 856 -15.86 -32.13 18.55
N ALA A 857 -14.93 -31.30 19.01
CA ALA A 857 -15.24 -29.92 19.35
C ALA A 857 -15.47 -29.09 18.09
N THR A 858 -16.39 -28.12 18.17
CA THR A 858 -16.63 -27.12 17.12
C THR A 858 -16.11 -25.75 17.57
N ALA A 859 -15.60 -24.96 16.64
CA ALA A 859 -15.09 -23.63 16.94
C ALA A 859 -15.29 -22.69 15.74
N SER A 860 -15.44 -21.40 16.04
CA SER A 860 -15.46 -20.33 15.05
C SER A 860 -14.18 -19.50 15.09
N THR A 861 -13.63 -19.21 13.91
CA THR A 861 -12.45 -18.36 13.77
C THR A 861 -12.74 -16.94 14.27
N GLN A 862 -11.77 -16.36 14.98
CA GLN A 862 -11.87 -15.01 15.51
C GLN A 862 -10.85 -14.11 14.82
N LEU A 863 -11.32 -12.96 14.33
CA LEU A 863 -10.45 -11.88 13.90
C LEU A 863 -10.04 -11.05 15.12
N LEU A 864 -8.76 -11.03 15.45
CA LEU A 864 -8.21 -10.22 16.54
C LEU A 864 -7.33 -9.11 15.98
N GLY A 865 -7.44 -7.91 16.57
CA GLY A 865 -6.47 -6.85 16.32
C GLY A 865 -5.08 -7.23 16.83
N ILE A 866 -4.04 -6.70 16.20
CA ILE A 866 -2.64 -7.06 16.50
C ILE A 866 -2.28 -6.91 17.99
N THR A 867 -2.75 -5.87 18.68
CA THR A 867 -2.46 -5.70 20.12
C THR A 867 -3.06 -6.83 20.95
N LYS A 868 -4.31 -7.22 20.66
CA LYS A 868 -4.99 -8.30 21.39
C LYS A 868 -4.40 -9.67 21.06
N ALA A 869 -4.00 -9.88 19.81
CA ALA A 869 -3.32 -11.10 19.39
C ALA A 869 -1.96 -11.28 20.10
N ALA A 870 -1.17 -10.21 20.25
CA ALA A 870 0.12 -10.24 20.94
C ALA A 870 -0.01 -10.58 22.44
N VAL A 871 -0.99 -9.99 23.14
CA VAL A 871 -1.24 -10.25 24.57
C VAL A 871 -1.69 -11.71 24.81
N GLN A 872 -2.39 -12.30 23.84
CA GLN A 872 -2.85 -13.69 23.88
C GLN A 872 -1.85 -14.70 23.27
N SER A 873 -0.55 -14.37 23.31
CA SER A 873 0.52 -15.30 22.96
C SER A 873 0.51 -16.55 23.85
N SER A 874 0.98 -17.67 23.32
CA SER A 874 1.15 -18.91 24.09
C SER A 874 2.23 -18.79 25.16
N SER A 875 3.27 -17.99 24.91
CA SER A 875 4.30 -17.66 25.90
C SER A 875 3.84 -16.51 26.78
N PHE A 876 3.76 -16.77 28.09
CA PHE A 876 3.47 -15.71 29.05
C PHE A 876 4.68 -14.80 29.29
N ILE A 877 5.91 -15.29 29.11
CA ILE A 877 7.15 -14.49 29.22
C ILE A 877 7.17 -13.43 28.11
N SER A 878 6.91 -13.84 26.88
CA SER A 878 6.82 -12.92 25.76
C SER A 878 5.65 -11.94 25.92
N ALA A 879 4.45 -12.41 26.29
CA ALA A 879 3.29 -11.54 26.49
C ALA A 879 3.54 -10.50 27.59
N ALA A 880 4.17 -10.89 28.71
CA ALA A 880 4.47 -10.01 29.84
C ALA A 880 5.45 -8.88 29.49
N SER A 881 6.33 -9.09 28.50
CA SER A 881 7.28 -8.06 28.02
C SER A 881 6.64 -6.99 27.13
N PHE A 882 5.43 -7.22 26.62
CA PHE A 882 4.76 -6.31 25.70
C PHE A 882 3.95 -5.24 26.45
N GLN A 883 2.81 -5.64 27.05
CA GLN A 883 1.86 -4.78 27.77
C GLN A 883 1.11 -5.57 28.86
N GLU A 884 0.52 -4.85 29.82
CA GLU A 884 -0.31 -5.43 30.89
C GLU A 884 0.40 -6.54 31.71
N THR A 885 1.70 -6.38 31.97
CA THR A 885 2.57 -7.37 32.64
C THR A 885 1.93 -8.00 33.89
N THR A 886 1.36 -7.18 34.78
CA THR A 886 0.72 -7.66 36.02
C THR A 886 -0.43 -8.63 35.75
N LYS A 887 -1.28 -8.32 34.77
CA LYS A 887 -2.44 -9.14 34.41
C LYS A 887 -2.00 -10.46 33.78
N VAL A 888 -1.06 -10.41 32.83
CA VAL A 888 -0.52 -11.59 32.16
C VAL A 888 0.11 -12.56 33.17
N LEU A 889 0.94 -12.04 34.09
CA LEU A 889 1.59 -12.87 35.12
C LEU A 889 0.59 -13.43 36.13
N THR A 890 -0.45 -12.66 36.49
CA THR A 890 -1.50 -13.14 37.39
C THR A 890 -2.29 -14.28 36.75
N GLU A 891 -2.72 -14.14 35.50
CA GLU A 891 -3.42 -15.18 34.75
C GLU A 891 -2.54 -16.44 34.57
N ALA A 892 -1.25 -16.26 34.27
CA ALA A 892 -0.31 -17.36 34.14
C ALA A 892 -0.07 -18.10 35.46
N ALA A 893 0.04 -17.37 36.58
CA ALA A 893 0.20 -17.94 37.92
C ALA A 893 -1.05 -18.69 38.37
N LEU A 894 -2.25 -18.11 38.17
CA LEU A 894 -3.52 -18.76 38.50
C LEU A 894 -3.73 -20.05 37.69
N ALA A 895 -3.33 -20.06 36.42
CA ALA A 895 -3.45 -21.22 35.53
C ALA A 895 -2.28 -22.21 35.64
N GLY A 896 -1.24 -21.91 36.43
CA GLY A 896 -0.03 -22.75 36.52
C GLY A 896 0.66 -22.98 35.17
N LYS A 897 0.69 -21.96 34.30
CA LYS A 897 1.22 -22.11 32.94
C LYS A 897 2.72 -22.41 32.94
N VAL A 898 3.13 -23.32 32.06
CA VAL A 898 4.53 -23.67 31.81
C VAL A 898 4.94 -23.18 30.43
N ASP A 899 6.01 -22.38 30.37
CA ASP A 899 6.59 -21.91 29.11
C ASP A 899 7.65 -22.90 28.60
N ARG A 900 7.64 -23.17 27.29
CA ARG A 900 8.55 -24.12 26.63
C ARG A 900 9.62 -23.43 25.77
N LEU A 901 9.74 -22.09 25.83
CA LEU A 901 10.78 -21.30 25.17
C LEU A 901 10.88 -21.56 23.66
N VAL A 902 9.72 -21.68 23.01
CA VAL A 902 9.64 -21.98 21.56
C VAL A 902 9.83 -20.71 20.71
N GLY A 903 9.53 -19.53 21.27
CA GLY A 903 9.60 -18.25 20.57
C GLY A 903 10.97 -17.57 20.65
N LEU A 904 11.14 -16.48 19.89
CA LEU A 904 12.38 -15.71 19.91
C LEU A 904 12.57 -14.92 21.20
N LYS A 905 11.52 -14.21 21.63
CA LYS A 905 11.62 -13.21 22.71
C LYS A 905 11.95 -13.83 24.07
N GLU A 906 11.38 -14.98 24.37
CA GLU A 906 11.67 -15.70 25.60
C GLU A 906 13.16 -16.07 25.69
N ASN A 907 13.73 -16.57 24.59
CA ASN A 907 15.14 -16.94 24.50
C ASN A 907 16.05 -15.71 24.60
N VAL A 908 15.70 -14.59 23.97
CA VAL A 908 16.45 -13.32 24.12
C VAL A 908 16.45 -12.85 25.57
N ILE A 909 15.30 -12.88 26.26
CA ILE A 909 15.19 -12.41 27.65
C ILE A 909 16.03 -13.28 28.60
N LEU A 910 16.09 -14.59 28.37
CA LEU A 910 16.86 -15.53 29.19
C LEU A 910 18.34 -15.62 28.78
N GLY A 911 18.75 -15.02 27.66
CA GLY A 911 20.13 -15.09 27.15
C GLY A 911 20.46 -16.41 26.45
N HIS A 912 19.45 -17.12 25.92
CA HIS A 912 19.62 -18.31 25.09
C HIS A 912 19.73 -17.96 23.61
N LEU A 913 20.23 -18.91 22.81
CA LEU A 913 20.19 -18.81 21.35
C LEU A 913 18.73 -18.76 20.87
N ILE A 914 18.44 -17.86 19.95
CA ILE A 914 17.11 -17.74 19.35
C ILE A 914 16.83 -18.95 18.43
N PRO A 915 15.59 -19.47 18.38
CA PRO A 915 15.21 -20.60 17.53
C PRO A 915 14.97 -20.17 16.06
N ALA A 916 15.86 -19.34 15.52
CA ALA A 916 15.86 -18.85 14.15
C ALA A 916 17.30 -18.57 13.70
N GLY A 917 17.51 -18.43 12.39
CA GLY A 917 18.83 -18.23 11.79
C GLY A 917 19.81 -19.32 12.23
N THR A 918 21.00 -18.92 12.63
CA THR A 918 22.08 -19.79 13.12
C THR A 918 21.72 -20.63 14.35
N GLY A 919 20.72 -20.19 15.14
CA GLY A 919 20.21 -20.95 16.29
C GLY A 919 19.15 -22.00 15.95
N PHE A 920 18.78 -22.15 14.67
CA PHE A 920 17.85 -23.20 14.24
C PHE A 920 18.54 -24.57 14.24
N LYS A 921 17.84 -25.62 14.71
CA LYS A 921 18.43 -26.96 14.95
C LYS A 921 19.25 -27.50 13.80
N ARG A 922 18.76 -27.36 12.56
CA ARG A 922 19.44 -27.81 11.34
C ARG A 922 20.86 -27.25 11.22
N TYR A 923 21.09 -25.99 11.59
CA TYR A 923 22.42 -25.37 11.54
C TYR A 923 23.27 -25.71 12.77
N GLN A 924 22.65 -25.89 13.94
CA GLN A 924 23.36 -26.35 15.14
C GLN A 924 23.88 -27.79 14.99
N ASP A 925 23.11 -28.65 14.33
CA ASP A 925 23.46 -30.03 14.03
C ASP A 925 24.44 -30.14 12.84
N SER A 926 24.74 -29.04 12.16
CA SER A 926 25.64 -29.02 11.01
C SER A 926 27.11 -28.98 11.45
N GLU A 927 27.91 -29.94 10.99
CA GLU A 927 29.35 -29.97 11.24
C GLU A 927 30.11 -29.09 10.23
N VAL A 928 30.86 -28.10 10.74
CA VAL A 928 31.75 -27.29 9.91
C VAL A 928 32.99 -28.11 9.55
N ARG A 929 33.09 -28.56 8.30
CA ARG A 929 34.32 -29.20 7.79
C ARG A 929 35.34 -28.14 7.38
N PHE A 930 36.37 -27.98 8.21
CA PHE A 930 37.52 -27.15 7.86
C PHE A 930 38.24 -27.74 6.64
N ARG A 931 38.47 -26.92 5.61
CA ARG A 931 39.40 -27.28 4.53
C ARG A 931 40.82 -27.22 5.11
N PRO A 932 41.58 -28.34 5.15
CA PRO A 932 42.91 -28.36 5.77
C PRO A 932 43.91 -27.39 5.11
N GLU A 933 43.69 -27.07 3.84
CA GLU A 933 44.50 -26.12 3.06
C GLU A 933 44.36 -24.68 3.60
N ALA A 934 43.13 -24.26 3.96
CA ALA A 934 42.88 -22.92 4.49
C ALA A 934 43.51 -22.69 5.87
N LEU A 935 43.69 -23.74 6.67
CA LEU A 935 44.40 -23.68 7.96
C LEU A 935 45.92 -23.53 7.79
N ARG A 936 46.49 -23.97 6.66
CA ARG A 936 47.92 -23.82 6.35
C ARG A 936 48.27 -22.42 5.85
N ASP A 937 47.29 -21.72 5.28
CA ASP A 937 47.43 -20.35 4.76
C ASP A 937 47.18 -19.26 5.83
N ILE A 938 46.78 -19.63 7.05
CA ILE A 938 46.75 -18.70 8.19
C ILE A 938 48.22 -18.47 8.59
N PRO A 939 48.79 -17.27 8.40
CA PRO A 939 50.13 -16.99 8.88
C PRO A 939 50.12 -17.19 10.40
N ALA A 940 51.10 -17.93 10.93
CA ALA A 940 51.32 -17.95 12.38
C ALA A 940 51.36 -16.49 12.86
N ALA A 941 50.50 -16.18 13.84
CA ALA A 941 50.39 -14.83 14.37
C ALA A 941 51.80 -14.29 14.67
N PRO A 942 52.16 -13.07 14.20
CA PRO A 942 53.41 -12.48 14.64
C PRO A 942 53.35 -12.36 16.17
N GLU A 943 54.44 -12.75 16.85
CA GLU A 943 54.62 -12.45 18.27
C GLU A 943 54.24 -10.98 18.52
N PRO A 944 53.62 -10.65 19.67
CA PRO A 944 53.16 -9.29 19.91
C PRO A 944 54.35 -8.34 19.82
N ALA A 945 54.45 -7.65 18.67
CA ALA A 945 55.42 -6.63 18.44
C ALA A 945 55.11 -5.51 19.43
N ALA A 946 55.99 -5.37 20.42
CA ALA A 946 56.02 -4.23 21.32
C ALA A 946 55.85 -2.93 20.52
N GLU A 947 54.87 -2.14 20.93
CA GLU A 947 54.78 -0.69 20.75
C GLU A 947 55.37 -0.14 19.46
N GLN A 948 54.65 -0.26 18.34
CA GLN A 948 54.82 0.70 17.25
C GLN A 948 54.03 1.96 17.58
N SER A 949 54.74 2.94 18.14
CA SER A 949 54.26 4.30 18.30
C SER A 949 53.80 4.88 16.95
N PHE A 950 52.55 5.33 16.90
CA PHE A 950 52.04 6.06 15.76
C PHE A 950 52.71 7.44 15.69
N ALA A 951 53.69 7.60 14.78
CA ALA A 951 54.45 8.84 14.57
C ALA A 951 53.59 10.08 14.18
N LEU A 952 52.30 9.91 13.88
CA LEU A 952 51.37 11.00 13.58
C LEU A 952 50.78 11.69 14.83
N LEU A 953 50.90 11.08 16.02
CA LEU A 953 50.42 11.66 17.29
C LEU A 953 51.49 12.50 18.04
N GLU A 954 52.76 12.43 17.62
CA GLU A 954 53.85 13.16 18.29
C GLU A 954 54.00 14.63 17.85
N ASN A 955 53.44 15.01 16.70
CA ASN A 955 53.57 16.37 16.14
C ASN A 955 52.37 17.29 16.41
N ALA A 956 51.41 16.88 17.23
CA ALA A 956 50.35 17.78 17.69
C ALA A 956 50.88 18.64 18.86
N PRO A 957 50.81 19.98 18.80
CA PRO A 957 51.23 20.82 19.93
C PRO A 957 50.33 20.55 21.13
N ARG A 958 50.90 19.96 22.19
CA ARG A 958 50.19 19.73 23.45
C ARG A 958 49.88 21.06 24.15
N PRO A 959 48.65 21.27 24.65
CA PRO A 959 48.38 22.41 25.52
C PRO A 959 49.14 22.25 26.85
N SER A 960 49.76 23.33 27.32
CA SER A 960 50.52 23.37 28.56
C SER A 960 49.65 23.01 29.77
N ARG A 961 49.99 21.94 30.48
CA ARG A 961 49.44 21.60 31.80
C ARG A 961 50.00 22.55 32.86
N SER A 962 49.16 23.39 33.45
CA SER A 962 49.38 23.94 34.78
C SER A 962 48.89 22.93 35.83
N SER A 963 49.71 22.72 36.85
CA SER A 963 49.54 21.80 37.98
C SER A 963 48.24 22.01 38.80
N PRO A 964 47.71 20.95 39.45
CA PRO A 964 46.48 21.02 40.24
C PRO A 964 46.74 21.57 41.66
N PRO A 965 45.83 22.36 42.25
CA PRO A 965 45.83 22.57 43.69
C PRO A 965 44.97 21.52 44.41
N SER A 966 45.56 21.00 45.49
CA SER A 966 45.07 20.20 46.62
C SER A 966 43.57 20.21 46.95
N GLU A 967 43.04 19.00 47.21
CA GLU A 967 41.82 18.75 48.00
C GLU A 967 41.98 19.20 49.47
N PRO A 968 40.91 19.68 50.12
CA PRO A 968 40.79 19.64 51.58
C PRO A 968 39.85 18.53 52.05
N ALA A 969 40.31 17.89 53.12
CA ALA A 969 39.72 16.79 53.90
C ALA A 969 38.25 16.95 54.31
N GLY A 970 37.51 15.85 54.26
CA GLY A 970 36.32 15.63 55.08
C GLY A 970 36.69 14.94 56.40
N PRO A 971 36.13 15.32 57.56
CA PRO A 971 36.40 14.64 58.81
C PRO A 971 35.41 13.49 59.04
N ALA A 972 35.93 12.41 59.60
CA ALA A 972 35.18 11.29 60.14
C ALA A 972 34.66 11.59 61.56
N THR A 973 33.47 11.11 61.92
CA THR A 973 33.11 10.79 63.31
C THR A 973 32.01 9.73 63.41
N SER A 974 32.15 8.90 64.44
CA SER A 974 31.44 7.69 64.86
C SER A 974 30.13 7.91 65.64
N GLU A 975 29.29 6.87 65.65
CA GLU A 975 28.35 6.39 66.70
C GLU A 975 27.32 7.33 67.40
N GLY A 976 26.03 6.94 67.32
CA GLY A 976 25.08 6.94 68.46
C GLY A 976 24.02 8.05 68.59
N PRO A 977 22.82 7.80 69.22
CA PRO A 977 21.50 8.40 68.88
C PRO A 977 20.90 9.27 70.04
N PRO A 978 19.56 9.50 70.20
CA PRO A 978 18.43 9.90 69.32
C PRO A 978 17.71 11.20 69.81
N GLY A 979 16.73 11.75 69.05
CA GLY A 979 15.80 12.77 69.59
C GLY A 979 14.87 13.48 68.58
N THR A 980 13.59 13.15 68.65
CA THR A 980 12.36 13.74 68.04
C THR A 980 12.11 15.24 68.38
N PRO A 981 11.01 15.91 67.91
CA PRO A 981 10.54 16.19 66.54
C PRO A 981 10.07 17.67 66.32
N GLU A 982 9.81 18.06 65.05
CA GLU A 982 8.84 19.11 64.59
C GLU A 982 8.98 20.60 65.05
N PRO A 983 8.24 21.59 64.48
CA PRO A 983 7.70 21.75 63.11
C PRO A 983 7.85 23.19 62.51
N LEU A 984 7.74 23.30 61.16
CA LEU A 984 7.11 24.39 60.37
C LEU A 984 7.65 25.87 60.53
N PRO A 985 7.28 26.87 59.68
CA PRO A 985 6.35 26.90 58.55
C PRO A 985 7.00 27.60 57.30
N PRO A 986 6.28 28.22 56.32
CA PRO A 986 6.50 27.96 54.91
C PRO A 986 6.75 29.24 54.07
N THR A 987 6.64 29.10 52.74
CA THR A 987 6.41 30.16 51.70
C THR A 987 7.59 31.11 51.42
N GLU A 988 7.91 31.45 50.17
CA GLU A 988 7.09 31.60 48.95
C GLU A 988 7.52 30.75 47.74
#